data_AF-A0AAD7JD34-F1
#
_entry.id   AF-A0AAD7JD34-F1
#
_cell.length_a   1.000
_cell.length_b   1.000
_cell.length_c   1.000
_cell.angle_alpha   90.00
_cell.angle_beta   90.00
_cell.angle_gamma   90.00
#
_symmetry.space_group_name_H-M   'P 1'
#
loop_
_entity.id
_entity.type
_entity.pdbx_description
1 polymer ?
#
loop_
_entity_poly.entity_id
_entity_poly.type
_entity_poly.pdbx_seq_one_letter_code
_entity_poly.pdbx_strand_id
1 'polypeptide(L)'
;MATLQKTHEILGLVGSVIDEIALRVLHSAPPEFENPRRPPYHVTLFSSEELDSISTDHLEKSAKLDATKVIPLGLGGNRRVFFVVIIWAAGQLFRKQIGLPPRQFHITLSQQDDPNLDKGVASVLPGHFPSAASVDLLDHLAFTLHLSGLFQQEQPYCVDLIRAFPESPRGYSRLADAAISIHEYKLAMLAYGRAFERATDERVKEYCLKKLLECAKETEWGSVMRQAELTQIPDAIADILLAPWGSELRIRLSDMEFVPTMQLESRLPLYIPWTRPPFKLPRWFRWLIPYHLAIMSTPRNEEDIAALASPHLGIRHVLTLTEEEPLPKKWFHGKPITNTFLPVENYGPPSIEQMDLIMRLVDDETKLPLLVHCGGGKGRAGTVAACYLAAYGFHKPVPHQASPEMTAPDAIASLRLIRPGSLETSRQEAFVSRWCSTIWKRQSVYPDLPSEPPPCALEVKGTLDKNSDLFVLVGLPGAGKSFFTRALCARSPRGWSRISQDDSGSRAACENEISHAKGRVLLDRCNTSAADRKIWLGLASNWASAPVCIWFDYEKVLCESRAQRRAGHPTLPPGNRVRNAVDQMHKALVPPTLKEGFKAIVHVKSFAAAEDLILRLSPPVDIYKFPRTPHLINLGAATDDDVVTDIPAVAGNVVITEKVDGANMGFWLSSAREIRVQNRSHYVSPASHPQFKKLGVWVDAHRDELMHILGRDAHFASRYILYGEWLAATHSIVYARLPDQFMAFDLYDRSTESWADRATLAALLADTTIQIVPVLHEGAMPSEADLRGMVQLPSKFWDGRIEGIYVKVERDGQVLSRGKVVRSDFIAGNEHWTKGNLQLNELVQVTPDDPKTFLEQYGVKENDAVLADVVQVEGRKIDQLEIYKDIRNPKYEIAYVAGGASQNTARGAAYLLGKDSVVFTGCVGNDDLKGQLEAANKAAGLITEYQVNGAFETGACAVIINGKNRSLVTTLRAAEHYENTFKETGTKENKETSKIAQYVQDAKVFYIEGYFLTHGTETIRSLIQKTTDSAPSKVFALNLSAPFIPKFFNSNLQQIIEDIDIVICNESEAEEWANANATEHPELLPESERKNVRAVARAIAKLDKKNKDRPRIVVVTQGAESTVVVSVDHRSVEPVVTDVPDVRVPALKGDIVDTNGAGDAFAGGFLGGYIHNKVYDADKPDAASIVKCVQAGHKLAGSSIQLVGPQYPLNEKPSDLAQWLADA
;
A
#
# COMPACT_ATOMS: atom_id res chain seq x y z
N MET A 1 -1.06 49.78 -22.14
CA MET A 1 -0.53 48.85 -21.10
C MET A 1 -0.13 49.67 -19.88
N ALA A 2 -0.29 49.14 -18.66
CA ALA A 2 0.26 49.76 -17.46
C ALA A 2 1.76 49.47 -17.35
N THR A 3 2.55 50.49 -16.99
CA THR A 3 4.00 50.39 -16.83
C THR A 3 4.44 51.19 -15.61
N LEU A 4 5.46 50.72 -14.89
CA LEU A 4 6.08 51.47 -13.80
C LEU A 4 6.93 52.60 -14.38
N GLN A 5 6.67 53.83 -13.93
CA GLN A 5 7.44 55.00 -14.32
C GLN A 5 7.94 55.74 -13.08
N LYS A 6 9.24 56.06 -13.09
CA LYS A 6 9.88 56.87 -12.05
C LYS A 6 9.78 58.34 -12.42
N THR A 7 9.28 59.16 -11.51
CA THR A 7 9.38 60.63 -11.55
C THR A 7 10.31 61.12 -10.42
N HIS A 8 10.53 62.43 -10.33
CA HIS A 8 11.28 63.01 -9.20
C HIS A 8 10.57 62.83 -7.85
N GLU A 9 9.25 62.56 -7.85
CA GLU A 9 8.43 62.54 -6.65
C GLU A 9 7.91 61.13 -6.30
N ILE A 10 7.73 60.23 -7.27
CA ILE A 10 7.17 58.89 -7.02
C ILE A 10 7.73 57.84 -7.98
N LEU A 11 7.64 56.57 -7.58
CA LEU A 11 7.59 55.46 -8.52
C LEU A 11 6.16 54.96 -8.56
N GLY A 12 5.49 55.16 -9.69
CA GLY A 12 4.08 54.89 -9.84
C GLY A 12 3.76 54.03 -11.05
N LEU A 13 2.71 53.23 -10.94
CA LEU A 13 2.11 52.52 -12.05
C LEU A 13 1.26 53.50 -12.86
N VAL A 14 1.57 53.68 -14.14
CA VAL A 14 0.93 54.63 -15.05
C VAL A 14 0.56 53.99 -16.38
N GLY A 15 -0.28 54.64 -17.18
CA GLY A 15 -0.61 54.26 -18.55
C GLY A 15 -2.09 53.98 -18.76
N SER A 16 -2.45 53.64 -20.00
CA SER A 16 -3.84 53.60 -20.48
C SER A 16 -4.78 52.76 -19.62
N VAL A 17 -4.29 51.66 -19.04
CA VAL A 17 -5.09 50.76 -18.20
C VAL A 17 -5.50 51.42 -16.88
N ILE A 18 -4.59 52.20 -16.27
CA ILE A 18 -4.88 52.93 -15.02
C ILE A 18 -5.86 54.07 -15.30
N ASP A 19 -5.70 54.75 -16.43
CA ASP A 19 -6.63 55.80 -16.85
C ASP A 19 -8.02 55.24 -17.14
N GLU A 20 -8.12 54.10 -17.83
CA GLU A 20 -9.38 53.41 -18.09
C GLU A 20 -10.09 52.97 -16.81
N ILE A 21 -9.36 52.45 -15.82
CA ILE A 21 -9.92 52.10 -14.50
C ILE A 21 -10.52 53.34 -13.83
N ALA A 22 -9.76 54.43 -13.76
CA ALA A 22 -10.20 55.67 -13.14
C ALA A 22 -11.46 56.24 -13.81
N LEU A 23 -11.45 56.34 -15.14
CA LEU A 23 -12.56 56.86 -15.94
C LEU A 23 -13.81 55.98 -15.84
N ARG A 24 -13.65 54.65 -15.82
CA ARG A 24 -14.77 53.72 -15.67
C ARG A 24 -15.49 53.90 -14.34
N VAL A 25 -14.74 54.03 -13.24
CA VAL A 25 -15.32 54.24 -11.91
C VAL A 25 -15.96 55.64 -11.82
N LEU A 26 -15.33 56.67 -12.41
CA LEU A 26 -15.89 58.01 -12.49
C LEU A 26 -17.23 58.07 -13.24
N HIS A 27 -17.40 57.32 -14.33
CA HIS A 27 -18.68 57.24 -15.04
C HIS A 27 -19.82 56.67 -14.18
N SER A 28 -19.48 55.87 -13.17
CA SER A 28 -20.42 55.31 -12.19
C SER A 28 -20.49 56.12 -10.89
N ALA A 29 -19.78 57.24 -10.77
CA ALA A 29 -19.74 58.03 -9.55
C ALA A 29 -21.04 58.84 -9.37
N PRO A 30 -21.56 58.99 -8.13
CA PRO A 30 -22.71 59.83 -7.87
C PRO A 30 -22.48 61.30 -8.29
N PRO A 31 -23.54 62.06 -8.62
CA PRO A 31 -23.42 63.44 -9.11
C PRO A 31 -22.67 64.39 -8.17
N GLU A 32 -22.65 64.11 -6.87
CA GLU A 32 -21.99 64.90 -5.83
C GLU A 32 -20.46 64.85 -5.84
N PHE A 33 -19.84 64.05 -6.70
CA PHE A 33 -18.39 63.97 -6.90
C PHE A 33 -17.97 64.78 -8.15
N GLU A 34 -18.09 66.11 -8.06
CA GLU A 34 -17.82 67.04 -9.17
C GLU A 34 -16.33 67.42 -9.30
N ASN A 35 -15.92 67.86 -10.49
CA ASN A 35 -14.57 68.34 -10.83
C ASN A 35 -13.42 67.32 -10.60
N PRO A 36 -13.48 66.10 -11.18
CA PRO A 36 -12.37 65.17 -11.09
C PRO A 36 -11.12 65.70 -11.81
N ARG A 37 -9.94 65.30 -11.31
CA ARG A 37 -8.64 65.46 -11.95
C ARG A 37 -8.67 64.82 -13.34
N ARG A 38 -7.93 65.36 -14.31
CA ARG A 38 -7.77 64.76 -15.65
C ARG A 38 -6.54 63.81 -15.69
N PRO A 39 -6.51 62.82 -16.62
CA PRO A 39 -5.34 61.97 -16.85
C PRO A 39 -4.05 62.78 -17.09
N PRO A 40 -2.86 62.23 -16.81
CA PRO A 40 -2.61 60.84 -16.44
C PRO A 40 -2.85 60.55 -14.95
N TYR A 41 -3.51 59.43 -14.69
CA TYR A 41 -3.65 58.87 -13.35
C TYR A 41 -2.50 57.90 -13.03
N HIS A 42 -2.27 57.65 -11.75
CA HIS A 42 -1.22 56.74 -11.30
C HIS A 42 -1.61 56.01 -10.02
N VAL A 43 -0.96 54.87 -9.77
CA VAL A 43 -0.97 54.15 -8.48
C VAL A 43 0.45 54.20 -7.91
N THR A 44 0.62 54.81 -6.73
CA THR A 44 1.95 55.00 -6.13
C THR A 44 2.49 53.71 -5.50
N LEU A 45 3.59 53.18 -6.02
CA LEU A 45 4.34 52.06 -5.43
C LEU A 45 5.27 52.56 -4.33
N PHE A 46 6.04 53.62 -4.60
CA PHE A 46 6.94 54.29 -3.64
C PHE A 46 6.67 55.79 -3.57
N SER A 47 6.59 56.34 -2.36
CA SER A 47 6.61 57.80 -2.14
C SER A 47 8.01 58.38 -2.36
N SER A 48 8.12 59.71 -2.36
CA SER A 48 9.41 60.41 -2.46
C SER A 48 10.35 60.01 -1.34
N GLU A 49 9.84 59.95 -0.10
CA GLU A 49 10.60 59.56 1.09
C GLU A 49 11.08 58.09 1.03
N GLU A 50 10.24 57.19 0.52
CA GLU A 50 10.61 55.78 0.37
C GLU A 50 11.70 55.61 -0.70
N LEU A 51 11.61 56.36 -1.81
CA LEU A 51 12.55 56.28 -2.92
C LEU A 51 14.00 56.56 -2.54
N ASP A 52 14.24 57.45 -1.58
CA ASP A 52 15.58 57.81 -1.11
C ASP A 52 16.25 56.67 -0.33
N SER A 53 15.47 55.72 0.18
CA SER A 53 15.93 54.59 1.00
C SER A 53 16.10 53.27 0.22
N ILE A 54 15.68 53.22 -1.06
CA ILE A 54 15.64 52.00 -1.86
C ILE A 54 16.91 51.86 -2.71
N SER A 55 17.51 50.67 -2.69
CA SER A 55 18.70 50.35 -3.48
C SER A 55 18.42 50.34 -4.99
N THR A 56 19.46 50.59 -5.78
CA THR A 56 19.38 50.57 -7.26
C THR A 56 18.97 49.21 -7.81
N ASP A 57 19.44 48.11 -7.18
CA ASP A 57 19.06 46.74 -7.53
C ASP A 57 17.56 46.46 -7.30
N HIS A 58 16.98 46.96 -6.19
CA HIS A 58 15.55 46.85 -5.95
C HIS A 58 14.73 47.67 -6.96
N LEU A 59 15.21 48.85 -7.37
CA LEU A 59 14.56 49.64 -8.42
C LEU A 59 14.54 48.90 -9.76
N GLU A 60 15.64 48.25 -10.15
CA GLU A 60 15.69 47.44 -11.38
C GLU A 60 14.76 46.23 -11.32
N LYS A 61 14.68 45.55 -10.17
CA LYS A 61 13.74 44.42 -9.96
C LYS A 61 12.28 44.87 -10.04
N SER A 62 11.96 46.09 -9.61
CA SER A 62 10.59 46.62 -9.69
C SER A 62 10.08 46.72 -11.13
N ALA A 63 10.94 46.92 -12.13
CA ALA A 63 10.56 47.01 -13.53
C ALA A 63 9.97 45.70 -14.10
N LYS A 64 10.18 44.57 -13.42
CA LYS A 64 9.64 43.24 -13.79
C LYS A 64 8.33 42.89 -13.09
N LEU A 65 7.75 43.80 -12.29
CA LEU A 65 6.50 43.56 -11.58
C LEU A 65 5.33 43.34 -12.54
N ASP A 66 4.45 42.41 -12.19
CA ASP A 66 3.22 42.19 -12.92
C ASP A 66 2.28 43.41 -12.77
N ALA A 67 2.23 44.20 -13.83
CA ALA A 67 1.38 45.37 -13.99
C ALA A 67 0.01 45.04 -14.60
N THR A 68 -0.26 43.78 -14.95
CA THR A 68 -1.46 43.38 -15.68
C THR A 68 -2.65 43.08 -14.76
N LYS A 69 -2.40 42.68 -13.51
CA LYS A 69 -3.42 42.31 -12.52
C LYS A 69 -3.66 43.39 -11.47
N VAL A 70 -4.16 44.54 -11.91
CA VAL A 70 -4.56 45.67 -11.05
C VAL A 70 -6.08 45.73 -11.00
N ILE A 71 -6.66 45.50 -9.82
CA ILE A 71 -8.10 45.30 -9.70
C ILE A 71 -8.73 46.47 -8.93
N PRO A 72 -9.70 47.20 -9.52
CA PRO A 72 -10.43 48.24 -8.80
C PRO A 72 -11.47 47.61 -7.87
N LEU A 73 -11.44 48.02 -6.60
CA LEU A 73 -12.41 47.59 -5.60
C LEU A 73 -13.66 48.48 -5.58
N GLY A 74 -13.51 49.77 -5.84
CA GLY A 74 -14.65 50.70 -5.86
C GLY A 74 -14.26 52.13 -5.54
N LEU A 75 -15.25 53.02 -5.56
CA LEU A 75 -15.12 54.43 -5.19
C LEU A 75 -15.06 54.55 -3.66
N GLY A 76 -14.05 55.24 -3.15
CA GLY A 76 -13.90 55.57 -1.74
C GLY A 76 -13.68 57.06 -1.51
N GLY A 77 -13.89 57.49 -0.27
CA GLY A 77 -13.68 58.88 0.17
C GLY A 77 -14.97 59.68 0.40
N ASN A 78 -14.88 60.99 0.26
CA ASN A 78 -15.96 61.95 0.52
C ASN A 78 -16.07 62.99 -0.63
N ARG A 79 -17.01 63.94 -0.51
CA ARG A 79 -17.28 64.96 -1.55
C ARG A 79 -16.07 65.83 -1.93
N ARG A 80 -15.06 65.96 -1.05
CA ARG A 80 -13.86 66.78 -1.30
C ARG A 80 -12.69 65.96 -1.81
N VAL A 81 -12.45 64.81 -1.19
CA VAL A 81 -11.35 63.89 -1.53
C VAL A 81 -11.93 62.53 -1.82
N PHE A 82 -11.80 62.08 -3.07
CA PHE A 82 -12.32 60.79 -3.52
C PHE A 82 -11.34 60.11 -4.47
N PHE A 83 -11.37 58.78 -4.46
CA PHE A 83 -10.37 57.94 -5.08
C PHE A 83 -10.93 56.56 -5.41
N VAL A 84 -10.27 55.84 -6.31
CA VAL A 84 -10.54 54.42 -6.55
C VAL A 84 -9.64 53.59 -5.65
N VAL A 85 -10.20 52.71 -4.83
CA VAL A 85 -9.41 51.73 -4.06
C VAL A 85 -8.92 50.64 -5.00
N ILE A 86 -7.62 50.35 -4.95
CA ILE A 86 -6.95 49.40 -5.84
C ILE A 86 -6.38 48.23 -5.04
N ILE A 87 -6.60 47.02 -5.56
CA ILE A 87 -5.93 45.81 -5.10
C ILE A 87 -4.86 45.42 -6.12
N TRP A 88 -3.61 45.37 -5.66
CA TRP A 88 -2.46 45.00 -6.47
C TRP A 88 -1.51 44.10 -5.67
N ALA A 89 -1.76 42.79 -5.74
CA ALA A 89 -1.03 41.80 -4.95
C ALA A 89 0.48 41.76 -5.29
N ALA A 90 0.85 41.89 -6.56
CA ALA A 90 2.25 41.93 -6.98
C ALA A 90 3.00 43.13 -6.35
N GLY A 91 2.35 44.31 -6.31
CA GLY A 91 2.90 45.49 -5.64
C GLY A 91 3.09 45.26 -4.14
N GLN A 92 2.12 44.65 -3.46
CA GLN A 92 2.25 44.34 -2.03
C GLN A 92 3.35 43.32 -1.73
N LEU A 93 3.40 42.25 -2.52
CA LEU A 93 4.41 41.20 -2.36
C LEU A 93 5.81 41.78 -2.52
N PHE A 94 6.01 42.66 -3.50
CA PHE A 94 7.28 43.33 -3.72
C PHE A 94 7.69 44.20 -2.54
N ARG A 95 6.77 45.03 -2.02
CA ARG A 95 7.02 45.86 -0.84
C ARG A 95 7.46 45.00 0.35
N LYS A 96 6.78 43.88 0.59
CA LYS A 96 7.17 42.90 1.62
C LYS A 96 8.57 42.32 1.38
N GLN A 97 8.90 41.93 0.15
CA GLN A 97 10.21 41.35 -0.18
C GLN A 97 11.39 42.28 0.10
N ILE A 98 11.18 43.60 -0.05
CA ILE A 98 12.21 44.61 0.21
C ILE A 98 12.12 45.23 1.63
N GLY A 99 11.25 44.70 2.49
CA GLY A 99 11.13 45.11 3.90
C GLY A 99 10.32 46.40 4.14
N LEU A 100 9.54 46.87 3.16
CA LEU A 100 8.65 48.01 3.35
C LEU A 100 7.29 47.59 3.92
N PRO A 101 6.62 48.48 4.69
CA PRO A 101 5.29 48.18 5.19
C PRO A 101 4.26 48.05 4.04
N PRO A 102 3.20 47.25 4.22
CA PRO A 102 2.09 47.17 3.27
C PRO A 102 1.48 48.54 3.02
N ARG A 103 1.01 48.79 1.79
CA ARG A 103 0.44 50.10 1.40
C ARG A 103 -0.93 49.96 0.79
N GLN A 104 -1.85 50.85 1.15
CA GLN A 104 -3.16 50.92 0.49
C GLN A 104 -3.00 51.59 -0.88
N PHE A 105 -3.16 50.81 -1.94
CA PHE A 105 -3.10 51.33 -3.30
C PHE A 105 -4.43 51.99 -3.68
N HIS A 106 -4.33 53.14 -4.34
CA HIS A 106 -5.49 53.90 -4.78
C HIS A 106 -5.14 54.76 -6.01
N ILE A 107 -6.17 55.23 -6.69
CA ILE A 107 -6.08 56.27 -7.73
C ILE A 107 -6.83 57.50 -7.24
N THR A 108 -6.13 58.60 -6.96
CA THR A 108 -6.77 59.85 -6.55
C THR A 108 -7.52 60.48 -7.72
N LEU A 109 -8.82 60.70 -7.55
CA LEU A 109 -9.70 61.26 -8.57
C LEU A 109 -10.01 62.74 -8.34
N SER A 110 -9.95 63.23 -7.10
CA SER A 110 -10.13 64.64 -6.75
C SER A 110 -8.91 65.50 -7.09
N GLN A 111 -9.09 66.82 -7.21
CA GLN A 111 -7.96 67.76 -7.38
C GLN A 111 -7.11 67.92 -6.13
N GLN A 112 -7.72 67.80 -4.95
CA GLN A 112 -7.06 67.82 -3.66
C GLN A 112 -6.88 66.38 -3.19
N ASP A 113 -5.74 66.11 -2.55
CA ASP A 113 -5.48 64.84 -1.88
C ASP A 113 -5.29 65.06 -0.37
N ASP A 114 -5.70 64.08 0.44
CA ASP A 114 -5.49 64.08 1.88
C ASP A 114 -4.69 62.82 2.26
N PRO A 115 -3.41 62.96 2.66
CA PRO A 115 -2.59 61.82 3.03
C PRO A 115 -3.03 61.14 4.34
N ASN A 116 -3.87 61.79 5.16
CA ASN A 116 -4.34 61.25 6.44
C ASN A 116 -5.67 60.48 6.32
N LEU A 117 -6.32 60.55 5.17
CA LEU A 117 -7.56 59.83 4.92
C LEU A 117 -7.27 58.33 4.72
N ASP A 118 -8.09 57.44 5.29
CA ASP A 118 -8.01 56.01 4.99
C ASP A 118 -8.41 55.78 3.54
N LYS A 119 -7.51 55.15 2.76
CA LYS A 119 -7.70 54.86 1.34
C LYS A 119 -7.77 53.37 1.07
N GLY A 120 -8.03 52.59 2.10
CA GLY A 120 -8.07 51.14 2.07
C GLY A 120 -9.44 50.59 1.79
N VAL A 121 -9.55 49.28 1.95
CA VAL A 121 -10.75 48.48 1.70
C VAL A 121 -11.97 49.04 2.45
N ALA A 122 -11.79 49.48 3.70
CA ALA A 122 -12.86 50.01 4.54
C ALA A 122 -13.42 51.37 4.07
N SER A 123 -12.71 52.07 3.18
CA SER A 123 -13.12 53.38 2.66
C SER A 123 -14.06 53.30 1.44
N VAL A 124 -14.31 52.10 0.90
CA VAL A 124 -15.20 51.91 -0.25
C VAL A 124 -16.65 52.21 0.15
N LEU A 125 -17.32 53.02 -0.66
CA LEU A 125 -18.68 53.46 -0.42
C LEU A 125 -19.69 52.30 -0.55
N PRO A 126 -20.79 52.30 0.24
CA PRO A 126 -21.85 51.30 0.11
C PRO A 126 -22.38 51.21 -1.32
N GLY A 127 -22.51 49.99 -1.86
CA GLY A 127 -22.99 49.75 -3.22
C GLY A 127 -21.95 49.93 -4.34
N HIS A 128 -20.73 50.39 -4.03
CA HIS A 128 -19.63 50.51 -4.99
C HIS A 128 -18.67 49.31 -5.00
N PHE A 129 -18.83 48.38 -4.06
CA PHE A 129 -18.12 47.09 -4.10
C PHE A 129 -18.68 46.20 -5.22
N PRO A 130 -17.86 45.39 -5.92
CA PRO A 130 -18.33 44.62 -7.07
C PRO A 130 -19.34 43.54 -6.64
N SER A 131 -20.50 43.50 -7.28
CA SER A 131 -21.59 42.56 -6.94
C SER A 131 -21.30 41.09 -7.29
N ALA A 132 -20.38 40.83 -8.22
CA ALA A 132 -19.90 39.51 -8.60
C ALA A 132 -18.37 39.49 -8.60
N ALA A 133 -17.78 39.27 -7.42
CA ALA A 133 -16.33 39.27 -7.25
C ALA A 133 -15.68 38.02 -7.88
N SER A 134 -14.61 38.21 -8.65
CA SER A 134 -13.84 37.10 -9.22
C SER A 134 -12.95 36.43 -8.17
N VAL A 135 -12.48 35.20 -8.48
CA VAL A 135 -11.48 34.48 -7.65
C VAL A 135 -10.27 35.37 -7.36
N ASP A 136 -9.69 35.97 -8.40
CA ASP A 136 -8.48 36.78 -8.29
C ASP A 136 -8.73 38.05 -7.46
N LEU A 137 -9.93 38.66 -7.54
CA LEU A 137 -10.27 39.80 -6.69
C LEU A 137 -10.30 39.40 -5.20
N LEU A 138 -11.05 38.36 -4.85
CA LEU A 138 -11.20 37.94 -3.45
C LEU A 138 -9.88 37.40 -2.87
N ASP A 139 -9.11 36.62 -3.64
CA ASP A 139 -7.81 36.10 -3.21
C ASP A 139 -6.78 37.22 -3.01
N HIS A 140 -6.69 38.18 -3.94
CA HIS A 140 -5.78 39.31 -3.79
C HIS A 140 -6.22 40.28 -2.67
N LEU A 141 -7.53 40.44 -2.46
CA LEU A 141 -8.08 41.22 -1.36
C LEU A 141 -7.74 40.59 -0.02
N ALA A 142 -7.99 39.29 0.14
CA ALA A 142 -7.63 38.54 1.34
C ALA A 142 -6.13 38.63 1.62
N PHE A 143 -5.29 38.37 0.61
CA PHE A 143 -3.84 38.53 0.71
C PHE A 143 -3.41 39.95 1.12
N THR A 144 -4.06 40.98 0.59
CA THR A 144 -3.77 42.38 0.95
C THR A 144 -4.09 42.66 2.42
N LEU A 145 -5.27 42.24 2.89
CA LEU A 145 -5.67 42.38 4.29
C LEU A 145 -4.74 41.60 5.23
N HIS A 146 -4.34 40.40 4.83
CA HIS A 146 -3.39 39.57 5.55
C HIS A 146 -2.06 40.29 5.77
N LEU A 147 -1.49 40.86 4.70
CA LEU A 147 -0.23 41.61 4.80
C LEU A 147 -0.35 42.84 5.70
N SER A 148 -1.51 43.49 5.70
CA SER A 148 -1.82 44.62 6.58
C SER A 148 -2.14 44.20 8.03
N GLY A 149 -2.12 42.91 8.37
CA GLY A 149 -2.44 42.41 9.71
C GLY A 149 -3.93 42.51 10.08
N LEU A 150 -4.82 42.68 9.10
CA LEU A 150 -6.26 42.88 9.29
C LEU A 150 -7.04 41.56 9.19
N PHE A 151 -6.60 40.53 9.92
CA PHE A 151 -7.10 39.15 9.80
C PHE A 151 -8.60 38.98 10.08
N GLN A 152 -9.17 39.73 11.04
CA GLN A 152 -10.61 39.69 11.32
C GLN A 152 -11.45 40.24 10.16
N GLN A 153 -10.92 41.22 9.41
CA GLN A 153 -11.58 41.75 8.23
C GLN A 153 -11.35 40.86 7.00
N GLU A 154 -10.28 40.06 7.00
CA GLU A 154 -9.94 39.09 5.94
C GLU A 154 -10.93 37.92 5.90
N GLN A 155 -11.27 37.33 7.07
CA GLN A 155 -12.06 36.10 7.16
C GLN A 155 -13.38 36.10 6.37
N PRO A 156 -14.25 37.14 6.42
CA PRO A 156 -15.49 37.17 5.65
C PRO A 156 -15.26 37.02 4.13
N TYR A 157 -14.22 37.67 3.59
CA TYR A 157 -13.89 37.56 2.17
C TYR A 157 -13.34 36.17 1.80
N CYS A 158 -12.63 35.51 2.72
CA CYS A 158 -12.22 34.12 2.54
C CYS A 158 -13.43 33.18 2.53
N VAL A 159 -14.44 33.41 3.37
CA VAL A 159 -15.71 32.67 3.37
C VAL A 159 -16.43 32.86 2.05
N ASP A 160 -16.54 34.09 1.55
CA ASP A 160 -17.15 34.38 0.25
C ASP A 160 -16.39 33.71 -0.90
N LEU A 161 -15.05 33.71 -0.85
CA LEU A 161 -14.19 33.02 -1.82
C LEU A 161 -14.45 31.51 -1.83
N ILE A 162 -14.57 30.88 -0.65
CA ILE A 162 -14.91 29.45 -0.53
C ILE A 162 -16.31 29.16 -1.07
N ARG A 163 -17.30 30.01 -0.76
CA ARG A 163 -18.69 29.80 -1.22
C ARG A 163 -18.82 29.92 -2.74
N ALA A 164 -18.13 30.90 -3.32
CA ALA A 164 -18.17 31.13 -4.77
C ALA A 164 -17.33 30.08 -5.53
N PHE A 165 -16.25 29.58 -4.92
CA PHE A 165 -15.29 28.68 -5.58
C PHE A 165 -14.85 27.53 -4.66
N PRO A 166 -15.76 26.62 -4.28
CA PRO A 166 -15.51 25.59 -3.28
C PRO A 166 -14.47 24.54 -3.70
N GLU A 167 -14.18 24.39 -4.99
CA GLU A 167 -13.15 23.48 -5.49
C GLU A 167 -11.73 24.07 -5.44
N SER A 168 -11.61 25.38 -5.22
CA SER A 168 -10.30 26.05 -5.19
C SER A 168 -9.65 25.94 -3.81
N PRO A 169 -8.38 25.49 -3.69
CA PRO A 169 -7.68 25.44 -2.40
C PRO A 169 -7.33 26.82 -1.83
N ARG A 170 -7.41 27.89 -2.65
CA ARG A 170 -6.97 29.24 -2.26
C ARG A 170 -7.79 29.83 -1.12
N GLY A 171 -9.12 29.76 -1.20
CA GLY A 171 -10.00 30.32 -0.18
C GLY A 171 -9.78 29.68 1.20
N TYR A 172 -9.59 28.36 1.22
CA TYR A 172 -9.28 27.61 2.44
C TYR A 172 -7.91 27.99 3.00
N SER A 173 -6.89 28.11 2.15
CA SER A 173 -5.54 28.50 2.59
C SER A 173 -5.54 29.89 3.23
N ARG A 174 -6.22 30.86 2.61
CA ARG A 174 -6.37 32.23 3.15
C ARG A 174 -7.12 32.25 4.47
N LEU A 175 -8.25 31.54 4.54
CA LEU A 175 -9.01 31.42 5.78
C LEU A 175 -8.15 30.83 6.91
N ALA A 176 -7.34 29.82 6.59
CA ALA A 176 -6.48 29.15 7.54
C ALA A 176 -5.35 30.06 8.06
N ASP A 177 -4.67 30.77 7.15
CA ASP A 177 -3.62 31.74 7.49
C ASP A 177 -4.16 32.91 8.33
N ALA A 178 -5.37 33.39 8.05
CA ALA A 178 -6.04 34.42 8.83
C ALA A 178 -6.39 33.90 10.24
N ALA A 179 -7.03 32.73 10.32
CA ALA A 179 -7.47 32.12 11.57
C ALA A 179 -6.32 31.80 12.52
N ILE A 180 -5.21 31.25 12.01
CA ILE A 180 -4.05 30.92 12.85
C ILE A 180 -3.40 32.19 13.43
N SER A 181 -3.41 33.28 12.67
CA SER A 181 -2.85 34.58 13.08
C SER A 181 -3.63 35.26 14.21
N ILE A 182 -4.88 34.85 14.45
CA ILE A 182 -5.72 35.31 15.57
C ILE A 182 -6.03 34.21 16.58
N HIS A 183 -5.23 33.14 16.59
CA HIS A 183 -5.31 32.02 17.53
C HIS A 183 -6.60 31.17 17.44
N GLU A 184 -7.27 31.16 16.30
CA GLU A 184 -8.41 30.28 15.99
C GLU A 184 -7.92 28.95 15.37
N TYR A 185 -7.13 28.20 16.14
CA TYR A 185 -6.41 27.02 15.65
C TYR A 185 -7.30 25.91 15.10
N LYS A 186 -8.53 25.75 15.60
CA LYS A 186 -9.48 24.75 15.06
C LYS A 186 -10.00 25.14 13.69
N LEU A 187 -10.40 26.39 13.51
CA LEU A 187 -10.81 26.90 12.20
C LEU A 187 -9.65 26.78 11.20
N ALA A 188 -8.44 27.16 11.62
CA ALA A 188 -7.24 27.02 10.80
C ALA A 188 -6.97 25.56 10.41
N MET A 189 -7.03 24.63 11.37
CA MET A 189 -6.81 23.21 11.11
C MET A 189 -7.82 22.64 10.10
N LEU A 190 -9.11 22.92 10.27
CA LEU A 190 -10.14 22.44 9.36
C LEU A 190 -9.95 23.03 7.96
N ALA A 191 -9.61 24.31 7.86
CA ALA A 191 -9.35 24.99 6.61
C ALA A 191 -8.08 24.47 5.91
N TYR A 192 -6.96 24.27 6.61
CA TYR A 192 -5.76 23.64 6.02
C TYR A 192 -6.03 22.21 5.55
N GLY A 193 -6.82 21.43 6.29
CA GLY A 193 -7.23 20.10 5.85
C GLY A 193 -8.01 20.13 4.54
N ARG A 194 -8.93 21.11 4.37
CA ARG A 194 -9.68 21.30 3.11
C ARG A 194 -8.83 21.84 1.97
N ALA A 195 -7.87 22.70 2.27
CA ALA A 195 -6.90 23.19 1.30
C ALA A 195 -6.04 22.04 0.78
N PHE A 196 -5.56 21.15 1.66
CA PHE A 196 -4.78 19.96 1.30
C PHE A 196 -5.54 19.06 0.32
N GLU A 197 -6.79 18.72 0.61
CA GLU A 197 -7.59 17.82 -0.22
C GLU A 197 -7.89 18.36 -1.62
N ARG A 198 -7.87 19.68 -1.79
CA ARG A 198 -8.14 20.37 -3.06
C ARG A 198 -6.88 20.81 -3.79
N ALA A 199 -5.71 20.67 -3.15
CA ALA A 199 -4.46 21.07 -3.74
C ALA A 199 -3.98 20.02 -4.74
N THR A 200 -3.68 20.44 -5.96
CA THR A 200 -2.95 19.64 -6.95
C THR A 200 -1.44 19.85 -6.85
N ASP A 201 -1.00 20.95 -6.23
CA ASP A 201 0.41 21.28 -6.03
C ASP A 201 0.91 20.71 -4.70
N GLU A 202 1.92 19.84 -4.77
CA GLU A 202 2.52 19.20 -3.61
C GLU A 202 3.17 20.17 -2.62
N ARG A 203 3.66 21.32 -3.08
CA ARG A 203 4.20 22.35 -2.18
C ARG A 203 3.12 22.93 -1.28
N VAL A 204 1.90 23.05 -1.80
CA VAL A 204 0.75 23.52 -1.02
C VAL A 204 0.34 22.45 -0.02
N LYS A 205 0.28 21.18 -0.42
CA LYS A 205 0.00 20.06 0.49
C LYS A 205 1.00 20.01 1.64
N GLU A 206 2.30 20.12 1.35
CA GLU A 206 3.34 20.09 2.38
C GLU A 206 3.27 21.31 3.31
N TYR A 207 2.97 22.50 2.76
CA TYR A 207 2.68 23.68 3.57
C TYR A 207 1.49 23.45 4.52
N CYS A 208 0.40 22.87 4.03
CA CYS A 208 -0.77 22.53 4.85
C CYS A 208 -0.40 21.54 5.95
N LEU A 209 0.35 20.46 5.66
CA LEU A 209 0.77 19.49 6.67
C LEU A 209 1.62 20.12 7.78
N LYS A 210 2.60 20.95 7.41
CA LYS A 210 3.40 21.72 8.37
C LYS A 210 2.55 22.60 9.26
N LYS A 211 1.54 23.26 8.69
CA LYS A 211 0.63 24.13 9.44
C LYS A 211 -0.37 23.36 10.29
N LEU A 212 -0.81 22.19 9.87
CA LEU A 212 -1.62 21.29 10.67
C LEU A 212 -0.88 20.86 11.95
N LEU A 213 0.42 20.55 11.87
CA LEU A 213 1.27 20.30 13.05
C LEU A 213 1.35 21.50 14.00
N GLU A 214 1.39 22.71 13.46
CA GLU A 214 1.38 23.95 14.25
C GLU A 214 0.05 24.09 15.01
N CYS A 215 -1.08 23.91 14.33
CA CYS A 215 -2.41 23.92 14.95
C CYS A 215 -2.58 22.81 16.00
N ALA A 216 -2.01 21.63 15.76
CA ALA A 216 -2.12 20.47 16.65
C ALA A 216 -1.43 20.68 18.01
N LYS A 217 -0.69 21.78 18.22
CA LYS A 217 -0.20 22.14 19.56
C LYS A 217 -1.31 22.66 20.47
N GLU A 218 -2.37 23.22 19.90
CA GLU A 218 -3.39 24.01 20.59
C GLU A 218 -4.81 23.40 20.47
N THR A 219 -5.01 22.47 19.54
CA THR A 219 -6.29 21.78 19.32
C THR A 219 -6.10 20.33 18.89
N GLU A 220 -7.17 19.53 19.02
CA GLU A 220 -7.13 18.09 18.66
C GLU A 220 -7.22 17.88 17.14
N TRP A 221 -6.85 16.71 16.63
CA TRP A 221 -6.88 16.45 15.18
C TRP A 221 -8.29 16.40 14.58
N GLY A 222 -8.41 16.85 13.32
CA GLY A 222 -9.63 16.74 12.52
C GLY A 222 -10.81 17.50 13.10
N SER A 223 -11.99 16.88 12.99
CA SER A 223 -13.24 17.43 13.50
C SER A 223 -13.48 17.12 14.99
N VAL A 224 -12.46 16.69 15.73
CA VAL A 224 -12.54 16.55 17.20
C VAL A 224 -12.29 17.91 17.83
N MET A 225 -13.25 18.44 18.58
CA MET A 225 -13.18 19.83 19.04
C MET A 225 -13.86 20.09 20.38
N ARG A 226 -13.51 21.20 21.02
CA ARG A 226 -14.13 21.73 22.24
C ARG A 226 -15.39 22.52 21.89
N GLN A 227 -16.25 22.71 22.89
CA GLN A 227 -17.45 23.52 22.74
C GLN A 227 -17.16 24.97 22.29
N ALA A 228 -16.08 25.59 22.78
CA ALA A 228 -15.69 26.95 22.40
C ALA A 228 -15.11 27.04 20.98
N GLU A 229 -14.62 25.94 20.42
CA GLU A 229 -14.10 25.92 19.05
C GLU A 229 -15.23 25.82 18.03
N LEU A 230 -16.40 25.27 18.41
CA LEU A 230 -17.58 25.23 17.55
C LEU A 230 -18.06 26.63 17.14
N THR A 231 -17.92 27.63 18.02
CA THR A 231 -18.34 29.01 17.71
C THR A 231 -17.40 29.73 16.76
N GLN A 232 -16.22 29.17 16.46
CA GLN A 232 -15.27 29.72 15.49
C GLN A 232 -15.64 29.35 14.06
N ILE A 233 -16.51 28.37 13.85
CA ILE A 233 -16.80 27.81 12.53
C ILE A 233 -17.90 28.65 11.86
N PRO A 234 -17.65 29.27 10.69
CA PRO A 234 -18.67 30.07 10.02
C PRO A 234 -19.81 29.20 9.49
N ASP A 235 -21.05 29.47 9.90
CA ASP A 235 -22.25 28.71 9.52
C ASP A 235 -22.38 28.52 8.00
N ALA A 236 -22.01 29.55 7.22
CA ALA A 236 -22.15 29.55 5.77
C ALA A 236 -21.29 28.50 5.04
N ILE A 237 -20.24 27.98 5.68
CA ILE A 237 -19.33 26.96 5.14
C ILE A 237 -19.09 25.79 6.11
N ALA A 238 -19.87 25.72 7.20
CA ALA A 238 -19.69 24.74 8.25
C ALA A 238 -19.78 23.29 7.72
N ASP A 239 -20.75 22.99 6.85
CA ASP A 239 -20.94 21.67 6.25
C ASP A 239 -19.71 21.22 5.43
N ILE A 240 -18.99 22.18 4.82
CA ILE A 240 -17.79 21.89 4.04
C ILE A 240 -16.60 21.66 4.98
N LEU A 241 -16.37 22.56 5.95
CA LEU A 241 -15.24 22.45 6.88
C LEU A 241 -15.33 21.21 7.77
N LEU A 242 -16.54 20.87 8.24
CA LEU A 242 -16.79 19.80 9.20
C LEU A 242 -16.95 18.41 8.57
N ALA A 243 -16.93 18.29 7.25
CA ALA A 243 -16.96 16.99 6.61
C ALA A 243 -15.79 16.09 7.11
N PRO A 244 -15.85 14.78 6.92
CA PRO A 244 -14.71 13.89 7.18
C PRO A 244 -13.49 14.27 6.31
N TRP A 245 -12.29 14.00 6.80
CA TRP A 245 -11.07 14.12 6.01
C TRP A 245 -10.83 12.87 5.16
N GLY A 246 -10.29 13.05 3.96
CA GLY A 246 -9.97 11.99 3.00
C GLY A 246 -8.90 11.01 3.51
N SER A 247 -8.84 9.83 2.88
CA SER A 247 -7.86 8.78 3.21
C SER A 247 -6.41 9.26 3.04
N GLU A 248 -6.08 9.96 1.95
CA GLU A 248 -4.74 10.49 1.69
C GLU A 248 -4.22 11.34 2.86
N LEU A 249 -5.01 12.34 3.30
CA LEU A 249 -4.62 13.22 4.40
C LEU A 249 -4.45 12.44 5.71
N ARG A 250 -5.37 11.51 6.02
CA ARG A 250 -5.30 10.69 7.24
C ARG A 250 -4.06 9.79 7.24
N ILE A 251 -3.74 9.16 6.11
CA ILE A 251 -2.53 8.35 5.94
C ILE A 251 -1.29 9.21 6.13
N ARG A 252 -1.17 10.33 5.40
CA ARG A 252 -0.04 11.26 5.53
C ARG A 252 0.19 11.70 6.96
N LEU A 253 -0.86 12.13 7.67
CA LEU A 253 -0.77 12.52 9.07
C LEU A 253 -0.30 11.38 9.98
N SER A 254 -0.78 10.16 9.74
CA SER A 254 -0.38 8.99 10.51
C SER A 254 1.07 8.55 10.27
N ASP A 255 1.67 8.92 9.14
CA ASP A 255 3.07 8.64 8.78
C ASP A 255 4.05 9.75 9.18
N MET A 256 3.55 10.89 9.66
CA MET A 256 4.41 12.00 10.07
C MET A 256 5.21 11.64 11.32
N GLU A 257 6.52 11.88 11.26
CA GLU A 257 7.38 11.85 12.44
C GLU A 257 7.29 13.18 13.19
N PHE A 258 6.59 13.20 14.32
CA PHE A 258 6.58 14.37 15.19
C PHE A 258 6.42 13.99 16.66
N VAL A 259 7.06 14.74 17.55
CA VAL A 259 6.81 14.64 18.99
C VAL A 259 5.69 15.62 19.35
N PRO A 260 4.51 15.16 19.79
CA PRO A 260 3.42 16.07 20.10
C PRO A 260 3.77 16.91 21.33
N THR A 261 3.62 18.23 21.22
CA THR A 261 3.81 19.19 22.32
C THR A 261 2.49 19.80 22.79
N MET A 262 1.38 19.06 22.62
CA MET A 262 0.01 19.48 22.88
C MET A 262 -0.18 20.15 24.25
N GLN A 263 -0.68 21.39 24.27
CA GLN A 263 -0.95 22.18 25.48
C GLN A 263 -2.39 21.99 26.03
N LEU A 264 -3.19 21.12 25.40
CA LEU A 264 -4.59 20.96 25.78
C LEU A 264 -4.74 20.08 27.04
N GLU A 265 -5.57 20.50 28.00
CA GLU A 265 -5.92 19.64 29.14
C GLU A 265 -6.80 18.45 28.71
N SER A 266 -6.31 17.23 28.91
CA SER A 266 -6.97 15.98 28.48
C SER A 266 -8.33 15.67 29.15
N ARG A 267 -8.76 16.46 30.15
CA ARG A 267 -10.04 16.26 30.87
C ARG A 267 -11.21 17.04 30.28
N LEU A 268 -10.96 17.99 29.37
CA LEU A 268 -12.02 18.82 28.79
C LEU A 268 -12.93 17.98 27.87
N PRO A 269 -14.25 18.24 27.84
CA PRO A 269 -15.16 17.58 26.91
C PRO A 269 -14.80 17.85 25.45
N LEU A 270 -14.77 16.79 24.65
CA LEU A 270 -14.56 16.84 23.20
C LEU A 270 -15.81 16.37 22.46
N TYR A 271 -16.01 16.91 21.27
CA TYR A 271 -17.19 16.72 20.44
C TYR A 271 -16.79 16.41 19.00
N ILE A 272 -17.66 15.69 18.29
CA ILE A 272 -17.57 15.46 16.84
C ILE A 272 -18.90 15.84 16.16
N PRO A 273 -18.89 16.32 14.91
CA PRO A 273 -20.08 16.77 14.18
C PRO A 273 -20.89 15.58 13.58
N TRP A 274 -21.04 14.49 14.32
CA TRP A 274 -21.74 13.28 13.87
C TRP A 274 -23.27 13.40 13.96
N THR A 275 -23.77 14.12 14.97
CA THR A 275 -25.20 14.40 15.18
C THR A 275 -25.43 15.91 15.22
N ARG A 276 -26.70 16.34 15.14
CA ARG A 276 -27.11 17.71 15.45
C ARG A 276 -28.03 17.68 16.68
N PRO A 277 -27.62 18.21 17.85
CA PRO A 277 -26.34 18.88 18.16
C PRO A 277 -25.11 17.95 18.13
N PRO A 278 -23.87 18.48 18.07
CA PRO A 278 -22.63 17.68 18.00
C PRO A 278 -22.52 16.63 19.11
N PHE A 279 -22.00 15.45 18.76
CA PHE A 279 -21.93 14.31 19.66
C PHE A 279 -20.77 14.45 20.64
N LYS A 280 -21.04 14.29 21.94
CA LYS A 280 -20.03 14.39 23.01
C LYS A 280 -19.31 13.05 23.20
N LEU A 281 -17.99 13.04 22.97
CA LEU A 281 -17.16 11.85 23.18
C LEU A 281 -17.01 11.49 24.67
N PRO A 282 -16.73 10.20 24.98
CA PRO A 282 -16.28 9.81 26.31
C PRO A 282 -15.01 10.56 26.73
N ARG A 283 -14.79 10.64 28.04
CA ARG A 283 -13.72 11.48 28.60
C ARG A 283 -12.34 10.98 28.17
N TRP A 284 -11.35 11.88 28.17
CA TRP A 284 -9.94 11.54 27.95
C TRP A 284 -9.62 10.94 26.58
N PHE A 285 -10.45 11.18 25.57
CA PHE A 285 -10.12 10.85 24.18
C PHE A 285 -8.88 11.65 23.74
N ARG A 286 -7.89 10.98 23.15
CA ARG A 286 -6.77 11.58 22.40
C ARG A 286 -6.31 10.65 21.30
N TRP A 287 -5.82 11.23 20.22
CA TRP A 287 -4.89 10.54 19.33
C TRP A 287 -3.51 10.48 19.99
N LEU A 288 -2.97 9.27 20.13
CA LEU A 288 -1.55 9.08 20.41
C LEU A 288 -0.74 9.23 19.12
N ILE A 289 -1.22 8.56 18.07
CA ILE A 289 -0.78 8.73 16.68
C ILE A 289 -2.03 9.08 15.87
N PRO A 290 -2.09 10.24 15.19
CA PRO A 290 -3.31 10.70 14.51
C PRO A 290 -3.79 9.67 13.49
N TYR A 291 -5.08 9.33 13.54
CA TYR A 291 -5.69 8.33 12.66
C TYR A 291 -5.02 6.95 12.67
N HIS A 292 -4.30 6.59 13.73
CA HIS A 292 -3.68 5.28 13.87
C HIS A 292 -3.92 4.66 15.25
N LEU A 293 -3.62 5.38 16.33
CA LEU A 293 -3.80 4.88 17.69
C LEU A 293 -4.38 5.97 18.58
N ALA A 294 -5.52 5.68 19.22
CA ALA A 294 -6.19 6.58 20.14
C ALA A 294 -6.36 5.96 21.54
N ILE A 295 -6.52 6.80 22.55
CA ILE A 295 -6.71 6.40 23.95
C ILE A 295 -7.89 7.16 24.54
N MET A 296 -8.74 6.47 25.31
CA MET A 296 -9.94 7.06 25.92
C MET A 296 -10.35 6.37 27.22
N SER A 297 -11.27 6.96 27.99
CA SER A 297 -12.03 6.25 29.03
C SER A 297 -13.09 5.31 28.43
N THR A 298 -13.71 4.47 29.27
CA THR A 298 -14.69 3.47 28.84
C THR A 298 -15.86 4.08 28.05
N PRO A 299 -16.21 3.51 26.87
CA PRO A 299 -17.48 3.80 26.18
C PRO A 299 -18.70 3.55 27.08
N ARG A 300 -19.69 4.43 27.01
CA ARG A 300 -20.86 4.44 27.92
C ARG A 300 -22.03 3.62 27.37
N ASN A 301 -22.17 3.59 26.05
CA ASN A 301 -23.31 2.96 25.37
C ASN A 301 -22.95 2.56 23.92
N GLU A 302 -23.92 1.99 23.20
CA GLU A 302 -23.78 1.60 21.80
C GLU A 302 -23.57 2.79 20.85
N GLU A 303 -24.16 3.95 21.17
CA GLU A 303 -23.98 5.18 20.38
C GLU A 303 -22.53 5.67 20.41
N ASP A 304 -21.82 5.52 21.53
CA ASP A 304 -20.38 5.82 21.59
C ASP A 304 -19.60 4.95 20.60
N ILE A 305 -19.95 3.66 20.45
CA ILE A 305 -19.30 2.76 19.50
C ILE A 305 -19.59 3.19 18.05
N ALA A 306 -20.83 3.61 17.75
CA ALA A 306 -21.19 4.14 16.44
C ALA A 306 -20.47 5.47 16.13
N ALA A 307 -20.35 6.36 17.11
CA ALA A 307 -19.63 7.62 16.97
C ALA A 307 -18.13 7.41 16.70
N LEU A 308 -17.49 6.45 17.39
CA LEU A 308 -16.10 6.06 17.16
C LEU A 308 -15.88 5.50 15.74
N ALA A 309 -16.82 4.69 15.25
CA ALA A 309 -16.80 4.12 13.91
C ALA A 309 -17.17 5.11 12.80
N SER A 310 -17.70 6.30 13.15
CA SER A 310 -18.13 7.29 12.18
C SER A 310 -16.96 7.78 11.32
N PRO A 311 -17.19 8.25 10.08
CA PRO A 311 -16.13 8.73 9.20
C PRO A 311 -15.26 9.86 9.78
N HIS A 312 -15.74 10.58 10.80
CA HIS A 312 -14.99 11.63 11.50
C HIS A 312 -13.81 11.12 12.31
N LEU A 313 -13.92 9.90 12.87
CA LEU A 313 -12.88 9.27 13.68
C LEU A 313 -12.30 8.04 12.99
N GLY A 314 -13.15 7.23 12.35
CA GLY A 314 -12.79 6.07 11.56
C GLY A 314 -12.24 4.90 12.38
N ILE A 315 -12.46 4.83 13.71
CA ILE A 315 -11.93 3.76 14.55
C ILE A 315 -12.47 2.40 14.07
N ARG A 316 -11.58 1.47 13.72
CA ARG A 316 -11.94 0.11 13.24
C ARG A 316 -11.87 -0.95 14.35
N HIS A 317 -11.17 -0.66 15.45
CA HIS A 317 -11.07 -1.60 16.56
C HIS A 317 -11.02 -0.93 17.93
N VAL A 318 -11.64 -1.57 18.92
CA VAL A 318 -11.60 -1.19 20.34
C VAL A 318 -10.88 -2.27 21.14
N LEU A 319 -9.88 -1.89 21.92
CA LEU A 319 -9.23 -2.74 22.92
C LEU A 319 -9.80 -2.42 24.30
N THR A 320 -10.52 -3.39 24.87
CA THR A 320 -11.15 -3.29 26.19
C THR A 320 -10.27 -3.93 27.26
N LEU A 321 -9.72 -3.10 28.15
CA LEU A 321 -8.85 -3.55 29.25
C LEU A 321 -9.57 -3.72 30.61
N THR A 322 -10.85 -3.31 30.72
CA THR A 322 -11.62 -3.35 31.97
C THR A 322 -12.08 -4.75 32.34
N GLU A 323 -11.33 -5.44 33.21
CA GLU A 323 -11.69 -6.78 33.71
C GLU A 323 -13.07 -6.79 34.39
N GLU A 324 -13.36 -5.74 35.17
CA GLU A 324 -14.55 -5.60 36.00
C GLU A 324 -15.85 -5.34 35.22
N GLU A 325 -15.76 -4.64 34.09
CA GLU A 325 -16.90 -4.17 33.31
C GLU A 325 -16.57 -4.28 31.80
N PRO A 326 -16.74 -5.47 31.19
CA PRO A 326 -16.51 -5.67 29.77
C PRO A 326 -17.62 -5.02 28.93
N LEU A 327 -17.26 -4.53 27.74
CA LEU A 327 -18.23 -3.95 26.82
C LEU A 327 -19.18 -5.03 26.24
N PRO A 328 -20.50 -4.77 26.14
CA PRO A 328 -21.44 -5.71 25.55
C PRO A 328 -21.13 -6.04 24.08
N LYS A 329 -21.03 -7.33 23.74
CA LYS A 329 -20.76 -7.79 22.36
C LYS A 329 -21.75 -7.25 21.33
N LYS A 330 -23.02 -7.11 21.71
CA LYS A 330 -24.09 -6.60 20.84
C LYS A 330 -23.82 -5.19 20.28
N TRP A 331 -23.06 -4.36 20.98
CA TRP A 331 -22.75 -3.01 20.53
C TRP A 331 -21.93 -3.00 19.22
N PHE A 332 -21.23 -4.09 18.90
CA PHE A 332 -20.38 -4.22 17.72
C PHE A 332 -21.05 -4.99 16.57
N HIS A 333 -22.25 -5.53 16.76
CA HIS A 333 -22.94 -6.31 15.72
C HIS A 333 -23.34 -5.40 14.55
N GLY A 334 -23.09 -5.85 13.32
CA GLY A 334 -23.45 -5.13 12.08
C GLY A 334 -22.68 -3.84 11.83
N LYS A 335 -21.59 -3.57 12.55
CA LYS A 335 -20.81 -2.34 12.43
C LYS A 335 -19.41 -2.62 11.86
N PRO A 336 -18.75 -1.63 11.22
CA PRO A 336 -17.38 -1.76 10.72
C PRO A 336 -16.31 -1.75 11.82
N ILE A 337 -16.71 -1.60 13.09
CA ILE A 337 -15.83 -1.58 14.27
C ILE A 337 -15.92 -2.89 15.04
N THR A 338 -14.78 -3.42 15.48
CA THR A 338 -14.68 -4.68 16.25
C THR A 338 -14.09 -4.45 17.64
N ASN A 339 -14.16 -5.45 18.53
CA ASN A 339 -13.64 -5.35 19.90
C ASN A 339 -12.79 -6.55 20.30
N THR A 340 -11.64 -6.30 20.93
CA THR A 340 -10.86 -7.30 21.66
C THR A 340 -10.96 -7.01 23.15
N PHE A 341 -11.45 -8.00 23.90
CA PHE A 341 -11.46 -7.96 25.36
C PHE A 341 -10.17 -8.61 25.90
N LEU A 342 -9.35 -7.84 26.60
CA LEU A 342 -8.11 -8.29 27.23
C LEU A 342 -8.08 -7.81 28.69
N PRO A 343 -8.67 -8.57 29.63
CA PRO A 343 -8.89 -8.10 31.00
C PRO A 343 -7.56 -7.84 31.72
N VAL A 344 -7.42 -6.64 32.29
CA VAL A 344 -6.30 -6.26 33.15
C VAL A 344 -6.87 -5.81 34.50
N GLU A 345 -6.33 -6.34 35.59
CA GLU A 345 -6.74 -6.01 36.96
C GLU A 345 -6.73 -4.49 37.18
N ASN A 346 -7.73 -3.97 37.92
CA ASN A 346 -7.77 -2.55 38.25
C ASN A 346 -6.49 -2.11 38.99
N TYR A 347 -5.96 -0.93 38.64
CA TYR A 347 -4.64 -0.42 39.08
C TYR A 347 -3.40 -1.26 38.74
N GLY A 348 -3.57 -2.41 38.07
CA GLY A 348 -2.49 -3.27 37.61
C GLY A 348 -1.94 -2.88 36.22
N PRO A 349 -0.74 -3.36 35.86
CA PRO A 349 -0.27 -3.40 34.48
C PRO A 349 -0.76 -4.67 33.75
N PRO A 350 -0.75 -4.69 32.41
CA PRO A 350 -0.90 -5.95 31.66
C PRO A 350 0.26 -6.92 31.95
N SER A 351 0.12 -8.18 31.56
CA SER A 351 1.23 -9.13 31.47
C SER A 351 2.09 -8.89 30.21
N ILE A 352 3.28 -9.51 30.14
CA ILE A 352 4.13 -9.44 28.95
C ILE A 352 3.40 -10.05 27.75
N GLU A 353 2.74 -11.19 27.94
CA GLU A 353 2.00 -11.88 26.90
C GLU A 353 0.76 -11.10 26.43
N GLN A 354 0.11 -10.35 27.33
CA GLN A 354 -0.93 -9.40 26.97
C GLN A 354 -0.35 -8.24 26.14
N MET A 355 0.80 -7.71 26.52
CA MET A 355 1.46 -6.63 25.76
C MET A 355 1.92 -7.09 24.37
N ASP A 356 2.43 -8.32 24.24
CA ASP A 356 2.75 -8.96 22.96
C ASP A 356 1.53 -9.09 22.04
N LEU A 357 0.35 -9.33 22.61
CA LEU A 357 -0.90 -9.38 21.84
C LEU A 357 -1.33 -7.98 21.41
N ILE A 358 -1.21 -7.01 22.32
CA ILE A 358 -1.56 -5.62 22.03
C ILE A 358 -0.67 -5.06 20.90
N MET A 359 0.64 -5.30 20.92
CA MET A 359 1.51 -4.83 19.83
C MET A 359 1.13 -5.43 18.47
N ARG A 360 0.66 -6.68 18.44
CA ARG A 360 0.16 -7.28 17.20
C ARG A 360 -1.17 -6.68 16.75
N LEU A 361 -2.03 -6.23 17.67
CA LEU A 361 -3.26 -5.52 17.31
C LEU A 361 -2.98 -4.13 16.75
N VAL A 362 -1.93 -3.46 17.24
CA VAL A 362 -1.52 -2.14 16.72
C VAL A 362 -0.86 -2.28 15.33
N ASP A 363 -0.27 -3.43 15.03
CA ASP A 363 0.35 -3.74 13.74
C ASP A 363 -0.63 -4.32 12.70
N ASP A 364 -1.85 -4.70 13.12
CA ASP A 364 -2.87 -5.25 12.23
C ASP A 364 -3.63 -4.12 11.52
N GLU A 365 -3.28 -3.87 10.25
CA GLU A 365 -3.91 -2.83 9.42
C GLU A 365 -5.44 -2.93 9.37
N THR A 366 -5.99 -4.14 9.45
CA THR A 366 -7.45 -4.36 9.45
C THR A 366 -8.13 -3.86 10.74
N LYS A 367 -7.34 -3.57 11.78
CA LYS A 367 -7.80 -3.09 13.10
C LYS A 367 -7.49 -1.62 13.35
N LEU A 368 -6.58 -1.03 12.58
CA LEU A 368 -6.24 0.39 12.67
C LEU A 368 -7.34 1.25 12.01
N PRO A 369 -7.62 2.48 12.44
CA PRO A 369 -7.17 3.09 13.67
C PRO A 369 -7.74 2.33 14.89
N LEU A 370 -6.87 2.05 15.85
CA LEU A 370 -7.16 1.29 17.06
C LEU A 370 -7.42 2.23 18.23
N LEU A 371 -8.47 1.98 19.02
CA LEU A 371 -8.74 2.70 20.26
C LEU A 371 -8.47 1.81 21.48
N VAL A 372 -7.61 2.27 22.39
CA VAL A 372 -7.35 1.61 23.67
C VAL A 372 -8.12 2.31 24.78
N HIS A 373 -8.88 1.55 25.59
CA HIS A 373 -9.55 2.11 26.75
C HIS A 373 -9.38 1.29 28.02
N CYS A 374 -9.58 1.98 29.14
CA CYS A 374 -9.83 1.37 30.44
C CYS A 374 -10.79 2.27 31.24
N GLY A 375 -11.16 1.90 32.48
CA GLY A 375 -12.11 2.65 33.32
C GLY A 375 -11.94 4.18 33.24
N GLY A 376 -10.77 4.68 33.63
CA GLY A 376 -10.43 6.11 33.54
C GLY A 376 -9.65 6.54 32.28
N GLY A 377 -9.21 5.59 31.42
CA GLY A 377 -8.30 5.87 30.30
C GLY A 377 -6.89 6.34 30.70
N LYS A 378 -6.43 6.02 31.93
CA LYS A 378 -5.17 6.53 32.54
C LYS A 378 -4.18 5.45 32.95
N GLY A 379 -4.53 4.59 33.90
CA GLY A 379 -3.62 3.58 34.43
C GLY A 379 -3.29 2.49 33.42
N ARG A 380 -4.23 1.57 33.19
CA ARG A 380 -4.05 0.42 32.26
C ARG A 380 -3.79 0.89 30.83
N ALA A 381 -4.67 1.74 30.31
CA ALA A 381 -4.54 2.29 28.95
C ALA A 381 -3.27 3.15 28.79
N GLY A 382 -2.89 3.94 29.80
CA GLY A 382 -1.63 4.69 29.76
C GLY A 382 -0.39 3.81 29.88
N THR A 383 -0.46 2.67 30.58
CA THR A 383 0.63 1.69 30.61
C THR A 383 0.87 1.09 29.21
N VAL A 384 -0.22 0.76 28.51
CA VAL A 384 -0.17 0.30 27.11
C VAL A 384 0.45 1.38 26.21
N ALA A 385 -0.01 2.62 26.33
CA ALA A 385 0.51 3.74 25.56
C ALA A 385 2.00 4.00 25.81
N ALA A 386 2.46 3.93 27.07
CA ALA A 386 3.87 4.11 27.39
C ALA A 386 4.73 2.94 26.86
N CYS A 387 4.22 1.70 26.89
CA CYS A 387 4.90 0.57 26.28
C CYS A 387 4.99 0.70 24.74
N TYR A 388 3.96 1.28 24.11
CA TYR A 388 3.97 1.59 22.68
C TYR A 388 5.02 2.66 22.35
N LEU A 389 4.98 3.81 23.04
CA LEU A 389 5.97 4.88 22.84
C LEU A 389 7.39 4.40 23.10
N ALA A 390 7.60 3.56 24.11
CA ALA A 390 8.92 2.98 24.36
C ALA A 390 9.40 2.09 23.20
N ALA A 391 8.49 1.37 22.54
CA ALA A 391 8.84 0.50 21.42
C ALA A 391 9.06 1.26 20.11
N TYR A 392 8.20 2.23 19.79
CA TYR A 392 8.11 2.86 18.45
C TYR A 392 8.07 4.38 18.46
N GLY A 393 8.27 5.05 19.60
CA GLY A 393 8.11 6.49 19.70
C GLY A 393 6.75 7.01 19.21
N PHE A 394 6.76 8.18 18.58
CA PHE A 394 5.56 8.84 18.05
C PHE A 394 5.35 8.59 16.54
N HIS A 395 5.66 7.38 16.07
CA HIS A 395 5.37 6.95 14.70
C HIS A 395 4.67 5.59 14.69
N LYS A 396 4.28 5.10 13.52
CA LYS A 396 3.72 3.75 13.32
C LYS A 396 4.74 2.66 13.67
N PRO A 397 4.30 1.41 13.94
CA PRO A 397 5.20 0.28 14.09
C PRO A 397 6.20 0.18 12.92
N VAL A 398 7.47 -0.05 13.25
CA VAL A 398 8.54 -0.26 12.27
C VAL A 398 8.84 -1.77 12.20
N PRO A 399 8.82 -2.38 10.99
CA PRO A 399 9.19 -3.78 10.82
C PRO A 399 10.59 -4.06 11.38
N HIS A 400 10.78 -5.20 12.02
CA HIS A 400 12.08 -5.67 12.53
C HIS A 400 12.76 -4.77 13.59
N GLN A 401 12.01 -3.93 14.30
CA GLN A 401 12.51 -3.17 15.45
C GLN A 401 13.15 -4.11 16.50
N ALA A 402 14.49 -4.09 16.60
CA ALA A 402 15.25 -4.97 17.50
C ALA A 402 15.40 -4.40 18.93
N SER A 403 15.23 -3.09 19.09
CA SER A 403 15.42 -2.38 20.36
C SER A 403 14.31 -1.34 20.61
N PRO A 404 14.01 -1.00 21.88
CA PRO A 404 13.13 0.13 22.19
C PRO A 404 13.66 1.44 21.58
N GLU A 405 12.78 2.25 21.01
CA GLU A 405 13.10 3.57 20.47
C GLU A 405 13.49 4.57 21.56
N MET A 406 12.88 4.45 22.74
CA MET A 406 13.19 5.32 23.88
C MET A 406 13.16 4.55 25.20
N THR A 407 13.82 5.12 26.21
CA THR A 407 13.86 4.52 27.54
C THR A 407 12.46 4.57 28.20
N ALA A 408 12.20 3.67 29.15
CA ALA A 408 10.93 3.68 29.88
C ALA A 408 10.64 5.03 30.59
N PRO A 409 11.61 5.67 31.27
CA PRO A 409 11.42 7.02 31.81
C PRO A 409 11.03 8.05 30.75
N ASP A 410 11.70 8.05 29.59
CA ASP A 410 11.45 9.01 28.52
C ASP A 410 10.05 8.82 27.90
N ALA A 411 9.64 7.55 27.70
CA ALA A 411 8.30 7.23 27.22
C ALA A 411 7.21 7.69 28.19
N ILE A 412 7.41 7.45 29.50
CA ILE A 412 6.47 7.87 30.55
C ILE A 412 6.39 9.40 30.62
N ALA A 413 7.55 10.08 30.59
CA ALA A 413 7.62 11.54 30.62
C ALA A 413 6.92 12.14 29.40
N SER A 414 7.24 11.65 28.20
CA SER A 414 6.63 12.09 26.94
C SER A 414 5.11 11.88 26.93
N LEU A 415 4.63 10.72 27.39
CA LEU A 415 3.20 10.47 27.52
C LEU A 415 2.53 11.43 28.51
N ARG A 416 3.17 11.71 29.65
CA ARG A 416 2.63 12.61 30.68
C ARG A 416 2.60 14.06 30.22
N LEU A 417 3.48 14.49 29.31
CA LEU A 417 3.42 15.82 28.69
C LEU A 417 2.12 16.02 27.92
N ILE A 418 1.72 15.04 27.10
CA ILE A 418 0.53 15.15 26.25
C ILE A 418 -0.76 14.64 26.93
N ARG A 419 -0.61 13.76 27.93
CA ARG A 419 -1.70 13.16 28.72
C ARG A 419 -1.33 13.14 30.22
N PRO A 420 -1.46 14.28 30.91
CA PRO A 420 -1.15 14.39 32.34
C PRO A 420 -1.91 13.37 33.20
N GLY A 421 -1.18 12.70 34.09
CA GLY A 421 -1.74 11.66 34.97
C GLY A 421 -1.83 10.27 34.36
N SER A 422 -1.22 10.02 33.19
CA SER A 422 -1.03 8.67 32.66
C SER A 422 -0.07 7.86 33.56
N LEU A 423 -0.39 6.57 33.75
CA LEU A 423 0.19 5.66 34.75
C LEU A 423 -0.05 6.15 36.19
N GLU A 424 -0.84 5.37 36.93
CA GLU A 424 -1.36 5.72 38.26
C GLU A 424 -0.59 5.06 39.41
N THR A 425 0.21 4.01 39.12
CA THR A 425 0.93 3.24 40.14
C THR A 425 2.39 2.97 39.76
N SER A 426 3.26 2.84 40.77
CA SER A 426 4.67 2.45 40.56
C SER A 426 4.80 1.04 39.93
N ARG A 427 3.81 0.16 40.15
CA ARG A 427 3.75 -1.16 39.50
C ARG A 427 3.60 -1.04 37.98
N GLN A 428 2.85 -0.05 37.51
CA GLN A 428 2.69 0.23 36.08
C GLN A 428 3.97 0.79 35.47
N GLU A 429 4.62 1.74 36.15
CA GLU A 429 5.91 2.30 35.70
C GLU A 429 7.00 1.21 35.62
N ALA A 430 7.12 0.38 36.67
CA ALA A 430 8.06 -0.73 36.70
C ALA A 430 7.78 -1.79 35.62
N PHE A 431 6.52 -1.92 35.17
CA PHE A 431 6.18 -2.80 34.07
C PHE A 431 6.71 -2.28 32.73
N VAL A 432 6.63 -0.97 32.46
CA VAL A 432 7.19 -0.38 31.22
C VAL A 432 8.67 -0.68 31.12
N SER A 433 9.44 -0.51 32.20
CA SER A 433 10.87 -0.86 32.23
C SER A 433 11.13 -2.34 31.95
N ARG A 434 10.28 -3.22 32.48
CA ARG A 434 10.37 -4.67 32.25
C ARG A 434 10.05 -5.04 30.80
N TRP A 435 9.10 -4.35 30.19
CA TRP A 435 8.74 -4.50 28.79
C TRP A 435 9.90 -4.07 27.86
N CYS A 436 10.48 -2.89 28.09
CA CYS A 436 11.70 -2.45 27.38
C CYS A 436 12.84 -3.48 27.50
N SER A 437 13.06 -3.97 28.72
CA SER A 437 14.07 -5.02 28.97
C SER A 437 13.75 -6.32 28.24
N THR A 438 12.47 -6.63 28.02
CA THR A 438 12.04 -7.83 27.29
C THR A 438 12.34 -7.69 25.80
N ILE A 439 12.01 -6.54 25.19
CA ILE A 439 12.37 -6.21 23.80
C ILE A 439 13.89 -6.36 23.60
N TRP A 440 14.68 -5.73 24.49
CA TRP A 440 16.14 -5.80 24.41
C TRP A 440 16.69 -7.22 24.49
N LYS A 441 16.17 -8.04 25.42
CA LYS A 441 16.64 -9.42 25.58
C LYS A 441 16.32 -10.32 24.38
N ARG A 442 15.18 -10.09 23.73
CA ARG A 442 14.76 -10.88 22.56
C ARG A 442 15.22 -10.29 21.23
N GLN A 443 15.81 -9.09 21.22
CA GLN A 443 16.20 -8.36 20.01
C GLN A 443 15.05 -8.21 19.01
N SER A 444 13.83 -7.98 19.51
CA SER A 444 12.60 -7.91 18.72
C SER A 444 11.46 -7.29 19.55
N VAL A 445 10.41 -6.75 18.92
CA VAL A 445 9.15 -6.39 19.61
C VAL A 445 8.17 -7.57 19.72
N TYR A 446 8.45 -8.69 19.07
CA TYR A 446 7.63 -9.90 19.13
C TYR A 446 8.46 -11.09 19.62
N PRO A 447 7.87 -12.02 20.38
CA PRO A 447 8.51 -13.31 20.64
C PRO A 447 8.54 -14.15 19.36
N ASP A 448 9.59 -14.95 19.19
CA ASP A 448 9.70 -15.92 18.10
C ASP A 448 8.49 -16.86 18.09
N LEU A 449 7.98 -17.13 16.89
CA LEU A 449 6.89 -18.06 16.70
C LEU A 449 7.45 -19.48 16.51
N PRO A 450 6.97 -20.46 17.30
CA PRO A 450 7.30 -21.86 17.04
C PRO A 450 6.86 -22.25 15.63
N SER A 451 7.66 -23.07 14.95
CA SER A 451 7.35 -23.56 13.61
C SER A 451 6.07 -24.40 13.61
N GLU A 452 5.23 -24.20 12.60
CA GLU A 452 4.09 -25.07 12.33
C GLU A 452 4.55 -26.41 11.75
N PRO A 453 3.91 -27.54 12.10
CA PRO A 453 4.18 -28.82 11.46
C PRO A 453 3.88 -28.73 9.96
N PRO A 454 4.70 -29.39 9.11
CA PRO A 454 4.48 -29.38 7.67
C PRO A 454 3.12 -30.03 7.34
N PRO A 455 2.49 -29.65 6.20
CA PRO A 455 1.26 -30.28 5.73
C PRO A 455 1.41 -31.81 5.66
N CYS A 456 0.45 -32.53 6.23
CA CYS A 456 0.43 -33.99 6.20
C CYS A 456 -0.98 -34.52 5.93
N ALA A 457 -1.05 -35.74 5.40
CA ALA A 457 -2.33 -36.40 5.13
C ALA A 457 -3.07 -36.76 6.43
N LEU A 458 -4.39 -36.77 6.37
CA LEU A 458 -5.24 -37.14 7.50
C LEU A 458 -5.11 -38.64 7.83
N GLU A 459 -4.67 -38.94 9.05
CA GLU A 459 -4.56 -40.32 9.56
C GLU A 459 -5.88 -40.74 10.24
N VAL A 460 -6.49 -41.85 9.79
CA VAL A 460 -7.71 -42.40 10.38
C VAL A 460 -7.49 -43.86 10.79
N LYS A 461 -7.70 -44.17 12.07
CA LYS A 461 -7.73 -45.54 12.60
C LYS A 461 -9.17 -45.95 12.86
N GLY A 462 -9.60 -47.12 12.37
CA GLY A 462 -10.99 -47.57 12.47
C GLY A 462 -11.83 -47.13 11.26
N THR A 463 -13.15 -47.01 11.43
CA THR A 463 -14.09 -46.67 10.33
C THR A 463 -14.76 -45.32 10.60
N LEU A 464 -14.43 -44.30 9.81
CA LEU A 464 -15.05 -42.97 9.88
C LEU A 464 -16.24 -42.92 8.90
N ASP A 465 -17.46 -43.02 9.43
CA ASP A 465 -18.70 -42.96 8.65
C ASP A 465 -19.19 -41.51 8.51
N LYS A 466 -19.87 -41.19 7.41
CA LYS A 466 -20.58 -39.91 7.22
C LYS A 466 -21.71 -39.73 8.26
N ASN A 467 -22.26 -40.83 8.76
CA ASN A 467 -23.33 -40.85 9.76
C ASN A 467 -22.82 -40.80 11.22
N SER A 468 -21.52 -40.58 11.44
CA SER A 468 -20.99 -40.41 12.80
C SER A 468 -21.70 -39.27 13.55
N ASP A 469 -22.09 -39.57 14.79
CA ASP A 469 -23.03 -38.78 15.59
C ASP A 469 -22.35 -38.03 16.74
N LEU A 470 -21.36 -38.63 17.42
CA LEU A 470 -20.58 -37.98 18.48
C LEU A 470 -19.11 -37.82 18.07
N PHE A 471 -18.58 -36.61 18.14
CA PHE A 471 -17.16 -36.32 17.94
C PHE A 471 -16.55 -35.79 19.24
N VAL A 472 -15.66 -36.58 19.84
CA VAL A 472 -14.94 -36.23 21.07
C VAL A 472 -13.56 -35.70 20.70
N LEU A 473 -13.34 -34.40 20.92
CA LEU A 473 -12.05 -33.78 20.63
C LEU A 473 -11.05 -34.06 21.75
N VAL A 474 -9.79 -34.30 21.40
CA VAL A 474 -8.68 -34.58 22.32
C VAL A 474 -7.48 -33.74 21.91
N GLY A 475 -6.78 -33.14 22.87
CA GLY A 475 -5.55 -32.39 22.62
C GLY A 475 -5.35 -31.22 23.57
N LEU A 476 -4.17 -30.63 23.59
CA LEU A 476 -3.79 -29.55 24.51
C LEU A 476 -4.55 -28.24 24.23
N PRO A 477 -4.68 -27.32 25.20
CA PRO A 477 -5.09 -25.95 24.92
C PRO A 477 -4.20 -25.35 23.83
N GLY A 478 -4.79 -24.68 22.83
CA GLY A 478 -4.05 -24.16 21.68
C GLY A 478 -3.81 -25.14 20.53
N ALA A 479 -4.20 -26.41 20.65
CA ALA A 479 -4.03 -27.41 19.59
C ALA A 479 -4.98 -27.27 18.36
N GLY A 480 -5.85 -26.25 18.32
CA GLY A 480 -6.77 -26.02 17.18
C GLY A 480 -8.20 -26.57 17.30
N LYS A 481 -8.54 -27.25 18.40
CA LYS A 481 -9.87 -27.86 18.66
C LYS A 481 -11.05 -26.91 18.46
N SER A 482 -11.04 -25.77 19.14
CA SER A 482 -12.14 -24.80 19.04
C SER A 482 -12.20 -24.09 17.69
N PHE A 483 -11.07 -23.97 16.99
CA PHE A 483 -11.07 -23.49 15.60
C PHE A 483 -11.81 -24.49 14.71
N PHE A 484 -11.46 -25.78 14.82
CA PHE A 484 -12.09 -26.86 14.05
C PHE A 484 -13.60 -26.94 14.28
N THR A 485 -14.05 -26.92 15.54
CA THR A 485 -15.50 -27.00 15.84
C THR A 485 -16.26 -25.76 15.38
N ARG A 486 -15.67 -24.56 15.54
CA ARG A 486 -16.27 -23.32 15.03
C ARG A 486 -16.32 -23.28 13.51
N ALA A 487 -15.31 -23.79 12.81
CA ALA A 487 -15.31 -23.89 11.36
C ALA A 487 -16.44 -24.81 10.86
N LEU A 488 -16.66 -25.96 11.51
CA LEU A 488 -17.79 -26.85 11.21
C LEU A 488 -19.15 -26.18 11.47
N CYS A 489 -19.30 -25.52 12.63
CA CYS A 489 -20.53 -24.80 12.95
C CYS A 489 -20.77 -23.62 11.99
N ALA A 490 -19.75 -22.86 11.60
CA ALA A 490 -19.88 -21.74 10.67
C ALA A 490 -20.34 -22.20 9.27
N ARG A 491 -19.85 -23.36 8.80
CA ARG A 491 -20.22 -23.95 7.50
C ARG A 491 -21.60 -24.61 7.51
N SER A 492 -22.09 -25.03 8.67
CA SER A 492 -23.40 -25.67 8.81
C SER A 492 -24.04 -25.34 10.17
N PRO A 493 -24.54 -24.10 10.38
CA PRO A 493 -25.00 -23.63 11.68
C PRO A 493 -26.14 -24.44 12.29
N ARG A 494 -27.00 -25.02 11.43
CA ARG A 494 -28.14 -25.85 11.85
C ARG A 494 -27.81 -27.35 11.94
N GLY A 495 -26.63 -27.76 11.49
CA GLY A 495 -26.26 -29.19 11.37
C GLY A 495 -25.39 -29.75 12.49
N TRP A 496 -24.90 -28.88 13.39
CA TRP A 496 -23.97 -29.26 14.46
C TRP A 496 -24.41 -28.71 15.81
N SER A 497 -24.37 -29.54 16.84
CA SER A 497 -24.51 -29.11 18.24
C SER A 497 -23.13 -29.15 18.91
N ARG A 498 -22.60 -27.98 19.27
CA ARG A 498 -21.31 -27.86 19.96
C ARG A 498 -21.53 -27.80 21.47
N ILE A 499 -20.96 -28.76 22.19
CA ILE A 499 -20.93 -28.81 23.65
C ILE A 499 -19.51 -28.47 24.09
N SER A 500 -19.36 -27.39 24.85
CA SER A 500 -18.07 -26.85 25.28
C SER A 500 -18.14 -26.44 26.73
N GLN A 501 -17.21 -26.93 27.56
CA GLN A 501 -17.16 -26.51 28.97
C GLN A 501 -16.82 -25.03 29.10
N ASP A 502 -16.05 -24.49 28.16
CA ASP A 502 -15.74 -23.06 28.14
C ASP A 502 -16.99 -22.20 27.86
N ASP A 503 -18.00 -22.77 27.20
CA ASP A 503 -19.24 -22.06 26.86
C ASP A 503 -20.31 -22.25 27.96
N SER A 504 -20.44 -23.46 28.51
CA SER A 504 -21.44 -23.81 29.56
C SER A 504 -20.98 -23.46 30.99
N GLY A 505 -19.70 -23.14 31.18
CA GLY A 505 -19.11 -22.67 32.43
C GLY A 505 -18.85 -23.75 33.49
N SER A 506 -19.34 -24.99 33.32
CA SER A 506 -19.08 -26.08 34.28
C SER A 506 -19.08 -27.47 33.64
N ARG A 507 -18.34 -28.40 34.26
CA ARG A 507 -18.34 -29.81 33.83
C ARG A 507 -19.74 -30.43 33.93
N ALA A 508 -20.46 -30.17 35.02
CA ALA A 508 -21.80 -30.70 35.26
C ALA A 508 -22.80 -30.26 34.18
N ALA A 509 -22.72 -29.01 33.71
CA ALA A 509 -23.55 -28.53 32.60
C ALA A 509 -23.25 -29.30 31.30
N CYS A 510 -21.97 -29.52 30.96
CA CYS A 510 -21.61 -30.37 29.82
C CYS A 510 -22.10 -31.82 29.96
N GLU A 511 -22.03 -32.40 31.16
CA GLU A 511 -22.52 -33.76 31.43
C GLU A 511 -24.03 -33.85 31.24
N ASN A 512 -24.77 -32.81 31.64
CA ASN A 512 -26.20 -32.72 31.40
C ASN A 512 -26.52 -32.56 29.90
N GLU A 513 -25.83 -31.65 29.21
CA GLU A 513 -26.03 -31.39 27.77
C GLU A 513 -25.75 -32.64 26.93
N ILE A 514 -24.63 -33.33 27.17
CA ILE A 514 -24.26 -34.52 26.38
C ILE A 514 -25.22 -35.69 26.62
N SER A 515 -25.81 -35.80 27.82
CA SER A 515 -26.77 -36.86 28.15
C SER A 515 -28.10 -36.71 27.40
N HIS A 516 -28.46 -35.48 27.02
CA HIS A 516 -29.72 -35.15 26.34
C HIS A 516 -29.54 -34.75 24.87
N ALA A 517 -28.30 -34.73 24.37
CA ALA A 517 -28.00 -34.34 23.00
C ALA A 517 -28.53 -35.36 21.98
N LYS A 518 -28.77 -34.89 20.75
CA LYS A 518 -29.20 -35.70 19.61
C LYS A 518 -28.58 -35.15 18.32
N GLY A 519 -28.44 -36.00 17.31
CA GLY A 519 -27.88 -35.62 16.02
C GLY A 519 -26.35 -35.62 16.01
N ARG A 520 -25.73 -34.67 15.29
CA ARG A 520 -24.27 -34.55 15.18
C ARG A 520 -23.72 -33.59 16.23
N VAL A 521 -22.99 -34.13 17.20
CA VAL A 521 -22.53 -33.44 18.40
C VAL A 521 -21.01 -33.35 18.42
N LEU A 522 -20.50 -32.14 18.68
CA LEU A 522 -19.08 -31.85 18.85
C LEU A 522 -18.81 -31.59 20.34
N LEU A 523 -18.09 -32.49 21.02
CA LEU A 523 -17.62 -32.28 22.40
C LEU A 523 -16.25 -31.60 22.39
N ASP A 524 -16.24 -30.27 22.46
CA ASP A 524 -15.04 -29.42 22.44
C ASP A 524 -14.42 -29.28 23.83
N ARG A 525 -13.49 -30.18 24.17
CA ARG A 525 -12.72 -30.18 25.41
C ARG A 525 -11.32 -30.74 25.13
N CYS A 526 -10.41 -30.64 26.11
CA CYS A 526 -9.07 -31.24 25.99
C CYS A 526 -9.07 -32.76 26.13
N ASN A 527 -9.99 -33.33 26.92
CA ASN A 527 -10.21 -34.77 27.10
C ASN A 527 -8.91 -35.60 27.22
N THR A 528 -8.00 -35.12 28.07
CA THR A 528 -6.62 -35.61 28.15
C THR A 528 -6.51 -37.03 28.70
N SER A 529 -7.39 -37.42 29.63
CA SER A 529 -7.35 -38.76 30.25
C SER A 529 -8.33 -39.75 29.62
N ALA A 530 -7.95 -41.03 29.56
CA ALA A 530 -8.83 -42.11 29.09
C ALA A 530 -10.04 -42.33 30.03
N ALA A 531 -9.87 -42.09 31.33
CA ALA A 531 -10.94 -42.21 32.32
C ALA A 531 -12.05 -41.17 32.07
N ASP A 532 -11.69 -39.92 31.75
CA ASP A 532 -12.68 -38.89 31.39
C ASP A 532 -13.41 -39.24 30.11
N ARG A 533 -12.70 -39.70 29.07
CA ARG A 533 -13.32 -40.11 27.79
C ARG A 533 -14.33 -41.24 27.98
N LYS A 534 -14.04 -42.20 28.85
CA LYS A 534 -14.97 -43.27 29.20
C LYS A 534 -16.28 -42.74 29.82
N ILE A 535 -16.22 -41.70 30.66
CA ILE A 535 -17.41 -41.07 31.24
C ILE A 535 -18.27 -40.42 30.14
N TRP A 536 -17.66 -39.65 29.24
CA TRP A 536 -18.38 -39.00 28.14
C TRP A 536 -19.08 -40.00 27.22
N LEU A 537 -18.40 -41.09 26.86
CA LEU A 537 -18.98 -42.18 26.09
C LEU A 537 -20.13 -42.88 26.83
N GLY A 538 -20.01 -43.05 28.14
CA GLY A 538 -21.08 -43.59 28.99
C GLY A 538 -22.33 -42.71 28.98
N LEU A 539 -22.18 -41.40 29.13
CA LEU A 539 -23.30 -40.45 29.12
C LEU A 539 -24.00 -40.37 27.76
N ALA A 540 -23.24 -40.51 26.67
CA ALA A 540 -23.79 -40.49 25.31
C ALA A 540 -24.34 -41.85 24.85
N SER A 541 -24.13 -42.93 25.60
CA SER A 541 -24.41 -44.31 25.16
C SER A 541 -25.87 -44.59 24.76
N ASN A 542 -26.83 -43.81 25.27
CA ASN A 542 -28.25 -43.95 24.95
C ASN A 542 -28.64 -43.42 23.56
N TRP A 543 -27.78 -42.62 22.92
CA TRP A 543 -28.07 -41.99 21.63
C TRP A 543 -26.94 -42.04 20.61
N ALA A 544 -25.67 -42.07 21.05
CA ALA A 544 -24.50 -42.14 20.18
C ALA A 544 -24.21 -43.60 19.78
N SER A 545 -24.39 -43.89 18.50
CA SER A 545 -24.18 -45.19 17.85
C SER A 545 -22.77 -45.31 17.22
N ALA A 546 -22.18 -44.20 16.78
CA ALA A 546 -20.92 -44.17 16.05
C ALA A 546 -19.97 -43.07 16.55
N PRO A 547 -19.52 -43.14 17.83
CA PRO A 547 -18.63 -42.14 18.40
C PRO A 547 -17.23 -42.16 17.78
N VAL A 548 -16.72 -40.98 17.47
CA VAL A 548 -15.40 -40.73 16.86
C VAL A 548 -14.56 -39.88 17.79
N CYS A 549 -13.28 -40.22 17.93
CA CYS A 549 -12.31 -39.37 18.60
C CYS A 549 -11.53 -38.55 17.55
N ILE A 550 -11.38 -37.25 17.76
CA ILE A 550 -10.51 -36.39 16.95
C ILE A 550 -9.35 -35.94 17.82
N TRP A 551 -8.16 -36.46 17.57
CA TRP A 551 -6.97 -36.18 18.35
C TRP A 551 -6.07 -35.17 17.62
N PHE A 552 -5.95 -33.98 18.22
CA PHE A 552 -5.03 -32.92 17.81
C PHE A 552 -3.70 -33.12 18.52
N ASP A 553 -2.72 -33.66 17.80
CA ASP A 553 -1.39 -34.01 18.29
C ASP A 553 -0.36 -32.99 17.81
N TYR A 554 -0.36 -31.83 18.46
CA TYR A 554 0.58 -30.75 18.22
C TYR A 554 1.55 -30.63 19.38
N GLU A 555 2.78 -30.20 19.10
CA GLU A 555 3.79 -29.99 20.12
C GLU A 555 3.34 -28.98 21.18
N LYS A 556 3.76 -29.23 22.42
CA LYS A 556 3.42 -28.41 23.59
C LYS A 556 3.79 -26.94 23.38
N VAL A 557 4.99 -26.66 22.88
CA VAL A 557 5.51 -25.28 22.73
C VAL A 557 4.64 -24.48 21.76
N LEU A 558 4.24 -25.09 20.63
CA LEU A 558 3.33 -24.48 19.67
C LEU A 558 1.93 -24.27 20.26
N CYS A 559 1.39 -25.27 20.97
CA CYS A 559 0.11 -25.17 21.66
C CYS A 559 0.10 -24.04 22.70
N GLU A 560 1.16 -23.92 23.49
CA GLU A 560 1.35 -22.86 24.48
C GLU A 560 1.39 -21.50 23.78
N SER A 561 2.22 -21.32 22.76
CA SER A 561 2.31 -20.07 21.98
C SER A 561 0.95 -19.65 21.41
N ARG A 562 0.21 -20.57 20.79
CA ARG A 562 -1.15 -20.31 20.27
C ARG A 562 -2.13 -19.94 21.39
N ALA A 563 -2.06 -20.62 22.54
CA ALA A 563 -2.93 -20.33 23.67
C ALA A 563 -2.61 -18.96 24.31
N GLN A 564 -1.34 -18.56 24.39
CA GLN A 564 -0.92 -17.24 24.87
C GLN A 564 -1.45 -16.11 23.98
N ARG A 565 -1.60 -16.37 22.68
CA ARG A 565 -2.08 -15.38 21.70
C ARG A 565 -3.61 -15.25 21.65
N ARG A 566 -4.35 -15.95 22.53
CA ARG A 566 -5.82 -15.91 22.55
C ARG A 566 -6.32 -14.90 23.59
N ALA A 567 -6.75 -13.71 23.13
CA ALA A 567 -7.31 -12.67 24.00
C ALA A 567 -8.63 -13.06 24.69
N GLY A 568 -9.52 -13.74 23.97
CA GLY A 568 -10.92 -13.95 24.40
C GLY A 568 -11.26 -15.30 25.03
N HIS A 569 -10.33 -15.96 25.74
CA HIS A 569 -10.66 -17.19 26.46
C HIS A 569 -11.41 -16.86 27.77
N PRO A 570 -12.60 -17.44 28.04
CA PRO A 570 -13.37 -17.13 29.26
C PRO A 570 -12.61 -17.40 30.57
N THR A 571 -11.76 -18.43 30.58
CA THR A 571 -11.11 -18.95 31.79
C THR A 571 -9.56 -18.98 31.78
N LEU A 572 -8.92 -18.70 30.64
CA LEU A 572 -7.46 -18.83 30.45
C LEU A 572 -6.87 -17.56 29.79
N PRO A 573 -6.75 -16.45 30.55
CA PRO A 573 -6.14 -15.23 30.02
C PRO A 573 -4.64 -15.44 29.74
N PRO A 574 -4.06 -14.74 28.74
CA PRO A 574 -2.63 -14.77 28.45
C PRO A 574 -1.75 -14.51 29.68
N GLY A 575 -0.70 -15.32 29.84
CA GLY A 575 0.27 -15.27 30.94
C GLY A 575 0.48 -16.63 31.61
N ASN A 576 0.79 -16.61 32.90
CA ASN A 576 1.15 -17.82 33.65
C ASN A 576 0.02 -18.86 33.74
N ARG A 577 -1.25 -18.45 33.72
CA ARG A 577 -2.38 -19.37 33.77
C ARG A 577 -2.42 -20.30 32.56
N VAL A 578 -2.12 -19.78 31.36
CA VAL A 578 -1.99 -20.59 30.15
C VAL A 578 -0.86 -21.60 30.27
N ARG A 579 0.35 -21.16 30.66
CA ARG A 579 1.51 -22.06 30.85
C ARG A 579 1.19 -23.22 31.78
N ASN A 580 0.69 -22.89 32.98
CA ASN A 580 0.36 -23.88 34.00
C ASN A 580 -0.72 -24.87 33.53
N ALA A 581 -1.75 -24.38 32.83
CA ALA A 581 -2.82 -25.22 32.30
C ALA A 581 -2.32 -26.15 31.20
N VAL A 582 -1.53 -25.65 30.24
CA VAL A 582 -0.92 -26.47 29.18
C VAL A 582 0.02 -27.50 29.78
N ASP A 583 0.87 -27.12 30.75
CA ASP A 583 1.77 -28.03 31.47
C ASP A 583 1.03 -29.16 32.18
N GLN A 584 -0.01 -28.82 32.95
CA GLN A 584 -0.80 -29.80 33.68
C GLN A 584 -1.51 -30.77 32.73
N MET A 585 -2.11 -30.25 31.66
CA MET A 585 -2.82 -31.06 30.67
C MET A 585 -1.88 -31.93 29.84
N HIS A 586 -0.69 -31.43 29.52
CA HIS A 586 0.36 -32.21 28.84
C HIS A 586 0.79 -33.41 29.70
N LYS A 587 1.01 -33.21 31.00
CA LYS A 587 1.33 -34.30 31.93
C LYS A 587 0.20 -35.33 32.06
N ALA A 588 -1.05 -34.91 31.87
CA ALA A 588 -2.24 -35.77 31.97
C ALA A 588 -2.67 -36.40 30.64
N LEU A 589 -2.06 -36.03 29.51
CA LEU A 589 -2.48 -36.47 28.17
C LEU A 589 -2.09 -37.92 27.93
N VAL A 590 -3.10 -38.77 27.75
CA VAL A 590 -2.97 -40.18 27.36
C VAL A 590 -3.51 -40.36 25.94
N PRO A 591 -2.69 -40.87 25.00
CA PRO A 591 -3.12 -41.09 23.61
C PRO A 591 -4.40 -41.94 23.53
N PRO A 592 -5.40 -41.55 22.70
CA PRO A 592 -6.64 -42.29 22.58
C PRO A 592 -6.47 -43.63 21.86
N THR A 593 -7.28 -44.63 22.25
CA THR A 593 -7.27 -45.96 21.65
C THR A 593 -8.68 -46.47 21.33
N LEU A 594 -8.81 -47.33 20.32
CA LEU A 594 -10.11 -47.91 19.94
C LEU A 594 -10.73 -48.77 21.06
N LYS A 595 -9.91 -49.26 22.00
CA LYS A 595 -10.36 -50.03 23.18
C LYS A 595 -11.27 -49.22 24.11
N GLU A 596 -11.27 -47.89 23.99
CA GLU A 596 -12.12 -47.00 24.80
C GLU A 596 -13.58 -46.98 24.35
N GLY A 597 -13.90 -47.50 23.16
CA GLY A 597 -15.27 -47.57 22.62
C GLY A 597 -15.52 -46.70 21.38
N PHE A 598 -14.51 -46.00 20.88
CA PHE A 598 -14.60 -45.24 19.63
C PHE A 598 -14.65 -46.15 18.40
N LYS A 599 -15.45 -45.79 17.39
CA LYS A 599 -15.47 -46.44 16.07
C LYS A 599 -14.31 -46.02 15.17
N ALA A 600 -13.87 -44.78 15.34
CA ALA A 600 -12.68 -44.25 14.68
C ALA A 600 -11.93 -43.27 15.57
N ILE A 601 -10.62 -43.18 15.33
CA ILE A 601 -9.75 -42.14 15.84
C ILE A 601 -9.14 -41.43 14.63
N VAL A 602 -9.43 -40.15 14.52
CA VAL A 602 -8.87 -39.27 13.50
C VAL A 602 -7.72 -38.50 14.13
N HIS A 603 -6.53 -38.62 13.56
CA HIS A 603 -5.30 -38.07 14.09
C HIS A 603 -4.86 -36.87 13.26
N VAL A 604 -4.85 -35.70 13.89
CA VAL A 604 -4.62 -34.39 13.27
C VAL A 604 -3.29 -33.84 13.77
N LYS A 605 -2.28 -33.81 12.89
CA LYS A 605 -0.92 -33.34 13.19
C LYS A 605 -0.53 -32.05 12.47
N SER A 606 -1.33 -31.62 11.50
CA SER A 606 -1.07 -30.41 10.70
C SER A 606 -2.37 -29.68 10.42
N PHE A 607 -2.25 -28.39 10.11
CA PHE A 607 -3.42 -27.55 9.79
C PHE A 607 -4.14 -28.08 8.53
N ALA A 608 -3.38 -28.51 7.52
CA ALA A 608 -3.92 -29.13 6.32
C ALA A 608 -4.75 -30.39 6.63
N ALA A 609 -4.32 -31.23 7.57
CA ALA A 609 -5.12 -32.38 8.02
C ALA A 609 -6.43 -31.95 8.71
N ALA A 610 -6.39 -30.87 9.50
CA ALA A 610 -7.60 -30.32 10.13
C ALA A 610 -8.59 -29.79 9.08
N GLU A 611 -8.10 -29.08 8.06
CA GLU A 611 -8.92 -28.58 6.95
C GLU A 611 -9.53 -29.71 6.11
N ASP A 612 -8.74 -30.73 5.75
CA ASP A 612 -9.25 -31.92 5.05
C ASP A 612 -10.40 -32.56 5.84
N LEU A 613 -10.26 -32.70 7.16
CA LEU A 613 -11.32 -33.22 8.01
C LEU A 613 -12.56 -32.29 8.05
N ILE A 614 -12.38 -30.96 8.11
CA ILE A 614 -13.50 -30.00 8.04
C ILE A 614 -14.26 -30.17 6.72
N LEU A 615 -13.55 -30.31 5.60
CA LEU A 615 -14.14 -30.50 4.28
C LEU A 615 -14.90 -31.84 4.19
N ARG A 616 -14.35 -32.93 4.73
CA ARG A 616 -15.03 -34.25 4.74
C ARG A 616 -16.31 -34.28 5.57
N LEU A 617 -16.36 -33.48 6.65
CA LEU A 617 -17.48 -33.48 7.60
C LEU A 617 -18.53 -32.38 7.31
N SER A 618 -18.22 -31.44 6.42
CA SER A 618 -19.12 -30.37 5.99
C SER A 618 -19.78 -30.70 4.65
N PRO A 619 -20.92 -30.05 4.32
CA PRO A 619 -21.38 -29.98 2.94
C PRO A 619 -20.30 -29.38 2.02
N PRO A 620 -20.24 -29.82 0.75
CA PRO A 620 -19.38 -29.19 -0.25
C PRO A 620 -19.83 -27.73 -0.45
N VAL A 621 -18.86 -26.85 -0.70
CA VAL A 621 -19.13 -25.45 -1.05
C VAL A 621 -19.12 -25.36 -2.56
N ASP A 622 -20.31 -25.47 -3.14
CA ASP A 622 -20.50 -25.37 -4.58
C ASP A 622 -20.78 -23.92 -5.01
N ILE A 623 -20.83 -23.70 -6.32
CA ILE A 623 -21.28 -22.43 -6.91
C ILE A 623 -22.65 -22.09 -6.34
N TYR A 624 -22.76 -20.91 -5.73
CA TYR A 624 -24.07 -20.36 -5.41
C TYR A 624 -24.59 -19.67 -6.67
N LYS A 625 -25.62 -20.23 -7.30
CA LYS A 625 -26.18 -19.65 -8.52
C LYS A 625 -26.85 -18.33 -8.20
N PHE A 626 -26.43 -17.23 -8.82
CA PHE A 626 -27.10 -15.94 -8.61
C PHE A 626 -28.58 -16.06 -9.06
N PRO A 627 -29.55 -15.81 -8.15
CA PRO A 627 -30.97 -16.05 -8.42
C PRO A 627 -31.50 -15.07 -9.47
N ARG A 628 -32.56 -15.47 -10.21
CA ARG A 628 -33.24 -14.53 -11.13
C ARG A 628 -33.87 -13.41 -10.31
N THR A 629 -33.58 -12.17 -10.66
CA THR A 629 -34.29 -11.01 -10.11
C THR A 629 -35.65 -10.87 -10.78
N PRO A 630 -36.77 -10.81 -10.04
CA PRO A 630 -38.10 -10.73 -10.63
C PRO A 630 -38.40 -9.33 -11.18
N HIS A 631 -39.25 -9.24 -12.21
CA HIS A 631 -39.82 -7.98 -12.68
C HIS A 631 -40.95 -7.53 -11.75
N LEU A 632 -40.83 -6.32 -11.18
CA LEU A 632 -41.89 -5.71 -10.36
C LEU A 632 -43.01 -5.10 -11.21
N ILE A 633 -42.65 -4.64 -12.41
CA ILE A 633 -43.57 -4.08 -13.39
C ILE A 633 -43.12 -4.62 -14.75
N ASN A 634 -44.01 -5.32 -15.45
CA ASN A 634 -43.74 -5.76 -16.82
C ASN A 634 -44.11 -4.63 -17.79
N LEU A 635 -43.10 -3.92 -18.30
CA LEU A 635 -43.28 -2.89 -19.33
C LEU A 635 -43.26 -3.47 -20.75
N GLY A 636 -43.09 -4.79 -20.93
CA GLY A 636 -42.90 -5.43 -22.24
C GLY A 636 -41.49 -6.00 -22.46
N ALA A 637 -40.63 -5.94 -21.44
CA ALA A 637 -39.25 -6.43 -21.48
C ALA A 637 -39.03 -7.79 -20.78
N ALA A 638 -40.08 -8.39 -20.20
CA ALA A 638 -40.00 -9.72 -19.62
C ALA A 638 -40.16 -10.79 -20.71
N THR A 639 -39.28 -11.79 -20.72
CA THR A 639 -39.36 -12.98 -21.58
C THR A 639 -40.20 -14.09 -20.93
N ASP A 640 -40.55 -15.15 -21.66
CA ASP A 640 -41.26 -16.33 -21.12
C ASP A 640 -40.51 -17.01 -19.96
N ASP A 641 -39.21 -16.76 -19.84
CA ASP A 641 -38.31 -17.27 -18.80
C ASP A 641 -38.23 -16.37 -17.54
N ASP A 642 -38.78 -15.15 -17.57
CA ASP A 642 -38.69 -14.20 -16.48
C ASP A 642 -39.78 -14.40 -15.41
N VAL A 643 -39.41 -14.14 -14.15
CA VAL A 643 -40.35 -14.18 -13.03
C VAL A 643 -40.96 -12.79 -12.87
N VAL A 644 -42.29 -12.66 -12.92
CA VAL A 644 -43.02 -11.40 -12.67
C VAL A 644 -43.69 -11.50 -11.31
N THR A 645 -43.53 -10.48 -10.46
CA THR A 645 -44.11 -10.42 -9.12
C THR A 645 -44.66 -9.03 -8.83
N ASP A 646 -45.71 -8.92 -8.02
CA ASP A 646 -46.22 -7.62 -7.57
C ASP A 646 -45.20 -6.87 -6.70
N ILE A 647 -45.38 -5.54 -6.59
CA ILE A 647 -44.58 -4.70 -5.71
C ILE A 647 -44.66 -5.24 -4.27
N PRO A 648 -43.53 -5.49 -3.59
CA PRO A 648 -43.54 -6.13 -2.27
C PRO A 648 -44.32 -5.30 -1.25
N ALA A 649 -45.29 -5.91 -0.57
CA ALA A 649 -46.01 -5.30 0.56
C ALA A 649 -45.20 -5.28 1.88
N VAL A 650 -43.90 -5.58 1.81
CA VAL A 650 -43.04 -5.74 2.98
C VAL A 650 -42.52 -4.38 3.46
N ALA A 651 -42.74 -4.03 4.72
CA ALA A 651 -42.24 -2.79 5.32
C ALA A 651 -40.71 -2.83 5.55
N GLY A 652 -40.01 -1.82 5.02
CA GLY A 652 -38.56 -1.63 5.14
C GLY A 652 -38.08 -0.36 4.44
N ASN A 653 -36.77 -0.08 4.50
CA ASN A 653 -36.13 1.00 3.73
C ASN A 653 -35.94 0.52 2.28
N VAL A 654 -36.36 1.32 1.30
CA VAL A 654 -36.22 0.99 -0.11
C VAL A 654 -34.99 1.66 -0.68
N VAL A 655 -34.13 0.88 -1.33
CA VAL A 655 -32.95 1.37 -2.05
C VAL A 655 -33.09 1.00 -3.52
N ILE A 656 -33.03 2.01 -4.39
CA ILE A 656 -33.13 1.85 -5.83
C ILE A 656 -31.82 2.28 -6.48
N THR A 657 -31.30 1.45 -7.37
CA THR A 657 -30.03 1.69 -8.11
C THR A 657 -30.26 1.59 -9.61
N GLU A 658 -29.39 2.23 -10.39
CA GLU A 658 -29.38 2.05 -11.84
C GLU A 658 -29.06 0.60 -12.18
N LYS A 659 -29.89 -0.05 -13.01
CA LYS A 659 -29.55 -1.39 -13.52
C LYS A 659 -28.53 -1.23 -14.64
N VAL A 660 -27.35 -1.82 -14.45
CA VAL A 660 -26.34 -2.01 -15.49
C VAL A 660 -26.42 -3.43 -16.08
N ASP A 661 -25.93 -3.61 -17.30
CA ASP A 661 -26.01 -4.87 -18.05
C ASP A 661 -24.65 -5.33 -18.56
N GLY A 662 -24.25 -6.50 -18.09
CA GLY A 662 -23.01 -7.16 -18.44
C GLY A 662 -23.05 -8.63 -18.06
N ALA A 663 -21.88 -9.21 -17.86
CA ALA A 663 -21.79 -10.57 -17.36
C ALA A 663 -21.85 -10.57 -15.83
N ASN A 664 -22.91 -11.18 -15.28
CA ASN A 664 -23.03 -11.37 -13.83
C ASN A 664 -21.77 -12.04 -13.27
N MET A 665 -21.18 -11.45 -12.23
CA MET A 665 -19.88 -11.84 -11.71
C MET A 665 -19.91 -11.93 -10.19
N GLY A 666 -19.29 -12.97 -9.64
CA GLY A 666 -19.17 -13.23 -8.21
C GLY A 666 -17.74 -13.57 -7.81
N PHE A 667 -17.24 -12.95 -6.73
CA PHE A 667 -15.93 -13.21 -6.13
C PHE A 667 -16.09 -13.78 -4.73
N TRP A 668 -15.35 -14.84 -4.41
CA TRP A 668 -15.35 -15.48 -3.08
C TRP A 668 -14.00 -16.18 -2.82
N LEU A 669 -13.72 -16.56 -1.57
CA LEU A 669 -12.45 -17.24 -1.24
C LEU A 669 -12.61 -18.75 -1.11
N SER A 670 -11.69 -19.50 -1.71
CA SER A 670 -11.57 -20.94 -1.48
C SER A 670 -11.18 -21.25 -0.02
N SER A 671 -11.19 -22.52 0.38
CA SER A 671 -10.66 -22.90 1.70
C SER A 671 -9.18 -22.57 1.87
N ALA A 672 -8.39 -22.63 0.79
CA ALA A 672 -7.00 -22.21 0.73
C ALA A 672 -6.82 -20.68 0.63
N ARG A 673 -7.92 -19.92 0.78
CA ARG A 673 -7.96 -18.44 0.66
C ARG A 673 -7.54 -17.90 -0.70
N GLU A 674 -7.75 -18.68 -1.76
CA GLU A 674 -7.57 -18.20 -3.13
C GLU A 674 -8.86 -17.53 -3.61
N ILE A 675 -8.72 -16.43 -4.35
CA ILE A 675 -9.86 -15.78 -4.99
C ILE A 675 -10.41 -16.69 -6.10
N ARG A 676 -11.69 -17.03 -5.98
CA ARG A 676 -12.45 -17.79 -6.97
C ARG A 676 -13.44 -16.87 -7.64
N VAL A 677 -13.49 -16.95 -8.96
CA VAL A 677 -14.35 -16.12 -9.80
C VAL A 677 -15.42 -16.99 -10.45
N GLN A 678 -16.67 -16.60 -10.28
CA GLN A 678 -17.82 -17.26 -10.89
C GLN A 678 -18.63 -16.27 -11.72
N ASN A 679 -19.16 -16.75 -12.84
CA ASN A 679 -20.33 -16.13 -13.44
C ASN A 679 -21.57 -16.62 -12.67
N ARG A 680 -22.75 -16.44 -13.24
CA ARG A 680 -24.03 -16.84 -12.67
C ARG A 680 -24.11 -18.30 -12.22
N SER A 681 -23.57 -19.24 -13.01
CA SER A 681 -23.73 -20.68 -12.75
C SER A 681 -22.50 -21.55 -13.05
N HIS A 682 -21.37 -20.94 -13.39
CA HIS A 682 -20.12 -21.65 -13.72
C HIS A 682 -18.91 -20.78 -13.37
N TYR A 683 -17.76 -21.41 -13.15
CA TYR A 683 -16.51 -20.69 -12.92
C TYR A 683 -15.98 -20.06 -14.21
N VAL A 684 -15.34 -18.90 -14.10
CA VAL A 684 -14.74 -18.19 -15.23
C VAL A 684 -13.29 -17.84 -14.94
N SER A 685 -12.51 -17.77 -16.00
CA SER A 685 -11.09 -17.41 -16.02
C SER A 685 -10.79 -16.56 -17.24
N PRO A 686 -9.58 -15.98 -17.35
CA PRO A 686 -9.16 -15.28 -18.57
C PRO A 686 -9.24 -16.11 -19.85
N ALA A 687 -9.17 -17.44 -19.73
CA ALA A 687 -9.27 -18.37 -20.85
C ALA A 687 -10.72 -18.72 -21.24
N SER A 688 -11.73 -18.37 -20.43
CA SER A 688 -13.11 -18.84 -20.62
C SER A 688 -13.83 -18.16 -21.79
N HIS A 689 -13.60 -16.87 -22.02
CA HIS A 689 -14.20 -16.10 -23.11
C HIS A 689 -13.39 -14.80 -23.35
N PRO A 690 -13.31 -14.26 -24.58
CA PRO A 690 -12.60 -13.01 -24.86
C PRO A 690 -12.94 -11.82 -23.93
N GLN A 691 -14.20 -11.68 -23.51
CA GLN A 691 -14.63 -10.64 -22.56
C GLN A 691 -13.93 -10.72 -21.18
N PHE A 692 -13.42 -11.89 -20.81
CA PHE A 692 -12.75 -12.13 -19.53
C PHE A 692 -11.23 -12.06 -19.63
N LYS A 693 -10.65 -11.76 -20.80
CA LYS A 693 -9.19 -11.62 -20.97
C LYS A 693 -8.59 -10.62 -19.95
N LYS A 694 -9.37 -9.57 -19.66
CA LYS A 694 -9.24 -8.55 -18.58
C LYS A 694 -9.02 -9.07 -17.15
N LEU A 695 -9.67 -10.19 -16.87
CA LEU A 695 -10.15 -10.51 -15.53
C LEU A 695 -9.02 -10.82 -14.55
N GLY A 696 -7.96 -11.49 -15.01
CA GLY A 696 -6.81 -11.82 -14.16
C GLY A 696 -6.11 -10.55 -13.66
N VAL A 697 -5.85 -9.61 -14.57
CA VAL A 697 -5.25 -8.31 -14.24
C VAL A 697 -6.12 -7.53 -13.24
N TRP A 698 -7.44 -7.50 -13.47
CA TRP A 698 -8.35 -6.82 -12.56
C TRP A 698 -8.39 -7.48 -11.16
N VAL A 699 -8.44 -8.81 -11.08
CA VAL A 699 -8.42 -9.54 -9.80
C VAL A 699 -7.11 -9.31 -9.06
N ASP A 700 -5.98 -9.29 -9.76
CA ASP A 700 -4.68 -9.05 -9.14
C ASP A 700 -4.52 -7.61 -8.65
N ALA A 701 -5.05 -6.63 -9.38
CA ALA A 701 -5.06 -5.22 -8.95
C ALA A 701 -5.90 -5.00 -7.68
N HIS A 702 -7.00 -5.75 -7.50
CA HIS A 702 -7.90 -5.63 -6.35
C HIS A 702 -7.74 -6.77 -5.34
N ARG A 703 -6.63 -7.52 -5.38
CA ARG A 703 -6.44 -8.74 -4.59
C ARG A 703 -6.56 -8.47 -3.09
N ASP A 704 -5.82 -7.47 -2.58
CA ASP A 704 -5.80 -7.13 -1.17
C ASP A 704 -7.18 -6.66 -0.68
N GLU A 705 -7.87 -5.86 -1.48
CA GLU A 705 -9.23 -5.37 -1.21
C GLU A 705 -10.23 -6.53 -1.15
N LEU A 706 -10.21 -7.44 -2.14
CA LEU A 706 -11.06 -8.62 -2.18
C LEU A 706 -10.79 -9.57 -1.01
N MET A 707 -9.52 -9.79 -0.67
CA MET A 707 -9.13 -10.60 0.49
C MET A 707 -9.65 -9.98 1.79
N HIS A 708 -9.60 -8.65 1.93
CA HIS A 708 -10.16 -7.94 3.07
C HIS A 708 -11.69 -8.07 3.17
N ILE A 709 -12.41 -7.84 2.07
CA ILE A 709 -13.88 -7.90 2.03
C ILE A 709 -14.39 -9.32 2.27
N LEU A 710 -13.75 -10.32 1.65
CA LEU A 710 -14.23 -11.71 1.63
C LEU A 710 -13.68 -12.56 2.79
N GLY A 711 -12.48 -12.24 3.29
CA GLY A 711 -11.75 -12.97 4.34
C GLY A 711 -12.16 -12.65 5.77
N ARG A 712 -13.32 -11.99 5.97
CA ARG A 712 -13.78 -11.47 7.27
C ARG A 712 -14.09 -12.55 8.30
N ASP A 713 -14.47 -13.75 7.87
CA ASP A 713 -14.73 -14.88 8.75
C ASP A 713 -13.49 -15.80 8.84
N ALA A 714 -12.81 -15.74 9.98
CA ALA A 714 -11.62 -16.55 10.23
C ALA A 714 -11.89 -18.07 10.22
N HIS A 715 -13.14 -18.50 10.39
CA HIS A 715 -13.55 -19.90 10.46
C HIS A 715 -14.23 -20.42 9.19
N PHE A 716 -14.67 -19.53 8.30
CA PHE A 716 -15.28 -19.90 7.03
C PHE A 716 -14.87 -18.94 5.91
N ALA A 717 -13.68 -19.16 5.33
CA ALA A 717 -13.13 -18.32 4.27
C ALA A 717 -14.11 -18.13 3.08
N SER A 718 -14.83 -19.20 2.70
CA SER A 718 -15.78 -19.16 1.58
C SER A 718 -17.16 -18.57 1.92
N ARG A 719 -17.34 -17.97 3.10
CA ARG A 719 -18.63 -17.49 3.58
C ARG A 719 -19.25 -16.42 2.69
N TYR A 720 -18.45 -15.44 2.30
CA TYR A 720 -18.93 -14.25 1.60
C TYR A 720 -18.73 -14.37 0.09
N ILE A 721 -19.71 -13.87 -0.66
CA ILE A 721 -19.61 -13.72 -2.12
C ILE A 721 -19.97 -12.29 -2.48
N LEU A 722 -19.04 -11.55 -3.06
CA LEU A 722 -19.28 -10.22 -3.60
C LEU A 722 -19.80 -10.36 -5.04
N TYR A 723 -21.01 -9.87 -5.30
CA TYR A 723 -21.64 -9.88 -6.61
C TYR A 723 -21.65 -8.49 -7.25
N GLY A 724 -21.43 -8.50 -8.56
CA GLY A 724 -21.49 -7.32 -9.41
C GLY A 724 -21.71 -7.69 -10.87
N GLU A 725 -21.65 -6.68 -11.73
CA GLU A 725 -21.66 -6.86 -13.19
C GLU A 725 -20.27 -6.62 -13.77
N TRP A 726 -19.81 -7.55 -14.61
CA TRP A 726 -18.60 -7.41 -15.42
C TRP A 726 -18.95 -6.76 -16.76
N LEU A 727 -18.54 -5.52 -16.92
CA LEU A 727 -18.95 -4.60 -17.97
C LEU A 727 -17.86 -4.39 -19.04
N ALA A 728 -16.87 -5.30 -19.15
CA ALA A 728 -15.81 -5.14 -20.14
C ALA A 728 -16.30 -5.21 -21.60
N ALA A 729 -17.40 -5.93 -21.86
CA ALA A 729 -17.99 -6.07 -23.18
C ALA A 729 -19.39 -5.45 -23.23
N THR A 730 -19.73 -4.88 -24.38
CA THR A 730 -21.07 -4.38 -24.68
C THR A 730 -22.02 -5.58 -24.81
N HIS A 731 -23.04 -5.66 -23.95
CA HIS A 731 -24.13 -6.64 -24.09
C HIS A 731 -25.32 -6.00 -24.81
N SER A 732 -25.85 -4.91 -24.26
CA SER A 732 -26.99 -4.19 -24.83
C SER A 732 -26.74 -2.70 -25.02
N ILE A 733 -26.01 -2.07 -24.08
CA ILE A 733 -25.67 -0.65 -24.10
C ILE A 733 -24.16 -0.50 -24.20
N VAL A 734 -23.70 0.36 -25.13
CA VAL A 734 -22.29 0.76 -25.21
C VAL A 734 -22.03 1.78 -24.11
N TYR A 735 -21.51 1.30 -22.99
CA TYR A 735 -21.13 2.20 -21.91
C TYR A 735 -19.83 2.91 -22.27
N ALA A 736 -19.88 4.25 -22.29
CA ALA A 736 -18.77 5.12 -22.66
C ALA A 736 -18.12 5.82 -21.45
N ARG A 737 -18.74 5.72 -20.26
CA ARG A 737 -18.31 6.39 -19.03
C ARG A 737 -18.26 5.44 -17.84
N LEU A 738 -17.76 4.22 -18.03
CA LEU A 738 -17.61 3.29 -16.92
C LEU A 738 -16.43 3.70 -16.04
N PRO A 739 -16.59 3.78 -14.70
CA PRO A 739 -15.49 4.06 -13.81
C PRO A 739 -14.56 2.84 -13.64
N ASP A 740 -15.07 1.62 -13.87
CA ASP A 740 -14.31 0.37 -13.80
C ASP A 740 -15.01 -0.75 -14.62
N GLN A 741 -14.29 -1.83 -14.91
CA GLN A 741 -14.79 -3.02 -15.60
C GLN A 741 -15.73 -3.87 -14.73
N PHE A 742 -15.70 -3.70 -13.41
CA PHE A 742 -16.57 -4.38 -12.47
C PHE A 742 -17.32 -3.37 -11.59
N MET A 743 -18.63 -3.57 -11.45
CA MET A 743 -19.47 -2.74 -10.60
C MET A 743 -20.19 -3.63 -9.58
N ALA A 744 -19.83 -3.50 -8.30
CA ALA A 744 -20.43 -4.25 -7.20
C ALA A 744 -21.85 -3.78 -6.89
N PHE A 745 -22.77 -4.71 -6.61
CA PHE A 745 -24.16 -4.37 -6.25
C PHE A 745 -24.74 -5.15 -5.05
N ASP A 746 -24.26 -6.35 -4.75
CA ASP A 746 -24.78 -7.18 -3.64
C ASP A 746 -23.66 -8.00 -2.98
N LEU A 747 -23.84 -8.35 -1.69
CA LEU A 747 -22.96 -9.25 -0.94
C LEU A 747 -23.80 -10.36 -0.31
N TYR A 748 -23.46 -11.61 -0.59
CA TYR A 748 -24.16 -12.79 -0.07
C TYR A 748 -23.39 -13.43 1.09
N ASP A 749 -24.09 -13.78 2.16
CA ASP A 749 -23.57 -14.52 3.31
C ASP A 749 -24.10 -15.96 3.31
N ARG A 750 -23.22 -16.92 2.98
CA ARG A 750 -23.57 -18.35 2.96
C ARG A 750 -23.91 -18.92 4.33
N SER A 751 -23.43 -18.32 5.42
CA SER A 751 -23.68 -18.84 6.77
C SER A 751 -25.11 -18.51 7.23
N THR A 752 -25.62 -17.34 6.86
CA THR A 752 -26.98 -16.90 7.22
C THR A 752 -27.99 -17.10 6.09
N GLU A 753 -27.52 -17.47 4.91
CA GLU A 753 -28.28 -17.60 3.67
C GLU A 753 -29.00 -16.30 3.27
N SER A 754 -28.41 -15.14 3.58
CA SER A 754 -29.01 -13.81 3.39
C SER A 754 -28.11 -12.85 2.61
N TRP A 755 -28.69 -11.75 2.17
CA TRP A 755 -27.99 -10.67 1.45
C TRP A 755 -27.79 -9.49 2.39
N ALA A 756 -26.59 -8.92 2.40
CA ALA A 756 -26.31 -7.70 3.17
C ALA A 756 -27.00 -6.48 2.56
N ASP A 757 -27.48 -5.58 3.41
CA ASP A 757 -28.08 -4.31 2.98
C ASP A 757 -27.07 -3.36 2.30
N ARG A 758 -27.58 -2.28 1.71
CA ARG A 758 -26.77 -1.30 0.98
C ARG A 758 -25.77 -0.60 1.90
N ALA A 759 -26.19 -0.22 3.09
CA ALA A 759 -25.33 0.48 4.04
C ALA A 759 -24.12 -0.36 4.44
N THR A 760 -24.32 -1.65 4.70
CA THR A 760 -23.24 -2.59 5.02
C THR A 760 -22.29 -2.76 3.84
N LEU A 761 -22.80 -2.96 2.62
CA LEU A 761 -21.95 -3.10 1.43
C LEU A 761 -21.14 -1.83 1.16
N ALA A 762 -21.77 -0.65 1.22
CA ALA A 762 -21.10 0.62 1.01
C ALA A 762 -20.02 0.87 2.07
N ALA A 763 -20.29 0.56 3.34
CA ALA A 763 -19.29 0.68 4.40
C ALA A 763 -18.08 -0.25 4.20
N LEU A 764 -18.27 -1.43 3.60
CA LEU A 764 -17.19 -2.36 3.29
C LEU A 764 -16.34 -1.92 2.09
N LEU A 765 -16.93 -1.19 1.13
CA LEU A 765 -16.24 -0.72 -0.07
C LEU A 765 -15.70 0.72 0.07
N ALA A 766 -16.01 1.43 1.16
CA ALA A 766 -15.69 2.85 1.32
C ALA A 766 -14.20 3.20 1.22
N ASP A 767 -13.34 2.28 1.67
CA ASP A 767 -11.87 2.43 1.65
C ASP A 767 -11.22 1.63 0.50
N THR A 768 -12.00 1.21 -0.50
CA THR A 768 -11.53 0.38 -1.62
C THR A 768 -11.67 1.11 -2.96
N THR A 769 -10.93 0.67 -3.96
CA THR A 769 -11.04 1.17 -5.34
C THR A 769 -12.17 0.49 -6.13
N ILE A 770 -12.68 -0.65 -5.63
CA ILE A 770 -13.84 -1.36 -6.21
C ILE A 770 -15.08 -0.45 -6.26
N GLN A 771 -15.57 -0.22 -7.48
CA GLN A 771 -16.72 0.64 -7.74
C GLN A 771 -18.05 -0.05 -7.39
N ILE A 772 -18.98 0.72 -6.84
CA ILE A 772 -20.32 0.27 -6.43
C ILE A 772 -21.40 0.96 -7.27
N VAL A 773 -22.46 0.23 -7.66
CA VAL A 773 -23.57 0.80 -8.44
C VAL A 773 -24.22 1.99 -7.69
N PRO A 774 -24.44 3.15 -8.33
CA PRO A 774 -24.94 4.35 -7.66
C PRO A 774 -26.42 4.23 -7.27
N VAL A 775 -26.77 4.84 -6.14
CA VAL A 775 -28.15 4.95 -5.66
C VAL A 775 -28.87 6.06 -6.41
N LEU A 776 -30.10 5.76 -6.85
CA LEU A 776 -31.03 6.69 -7.48
C LEU A 776 -32.09 7.19 -6.47
N HIS A 777 -32.50 6.33 -5.54
CA HIS A 777 -33.48 6.65 -4.50
C HIS A 777 -33.24 5.83 -3.24
N GLU A 778 -33.45 6.46 -2.09
CA GLU A 778 -33.44 5.81 -0.78
C GLU A 778 -34.58 6.36 0.10
N GLY A 779 -35.36 5.48 0.74
CA GLY A 779 -36.43 5.87 1.65
C GLY A 779 -37.69 5.01 1.51
N ALA A 780 -38.87 5.63 1.49
CA ALA A 780 -40.13 4.90 1.31
C ALA A 780 -40.26 4.33 -0.11
N MET A 781 -41.06 3.26 -0.27
CA MET A 781 -41.38 2.66 -1.58
C MET A 781 -42.06 3.69 -2.49
N PRO A 782 -41.50 4.00 -3.67
CA PRO A 782 -42.15 4.89 -4.64
C PRO A 782 -43.44 4.29 -5.21
N SER A 783 -44.32 5.13 -5.75
CA SER A 783 -45.51 4.65 -6.45
C SER A 783 -45.13 3.95 -7.77
N GLU A 784 -46.04 3.15 -8.33
CA GLU A 784 -45.82 2.52 -9.63
C GLU A 784 -45.52 3.57 -10.73
N ALA A 785 -46.19 4.73 -10.68
CA ALA A 785 -45.96 5.83 -11.60
C ALA A 785 -44.54 6.41 -11.47
N ASP A 786 -44.03 6.54 -10.24
CA ASP A 786 -42.67 7.01 -9.99
C ASP A 786 -41.63 6.02 -10.52
N LEU A 787 -41.82 4.72 -10.29
CA LEU A 787 -40.93 3.66 -10.81
C LEU A 787 -40.89 3.66 -12.35
N ARG A 788 -42.04 3.89 -13.01
CA ARG A 788 -42.11 4.07 -14.48
C ARG A 788 -41.41 5.34 -14.94
N GLY A 789 -41.44 6.41 -14.14
CA GLY A 789 -40.71 7.65 -14.41
C GLY A 789 -39.20 7.48 -14.26
N MET A 790 -38.74 6.75 -13.24
CA MET A 790 -37.32 6.53 -12.97
C MET A 790 -36.60 5.85 -14.14
N VAL A 791 -37.23 4.87 -14.81
CA VAL A 791 -36.62 4.22 -15.99
C VAL A 791 -36.47 5.15 -17.22
N GLN A 792 -37.00 6.37 -17.16
CA GLN A 792 -36.82 7.40 -18.20
C GLN A 792 -35.67 8.37 -17.89
N LEU A 793 -35.03 8.26 -16.72
CA LEU A 793 -33.91 9.13 -16.32
C LEU A 793 -32.68 8.92 -17.23
N PRO A 794 -31.84 9.95 -17.41
CA PRO A 794 -30.57 9.80 -18.10
C PRO A 794 -29.61 8.90 -17.32
N SER A 795 -28.85 8.07 -18.03
CA SER A 795 -27.81 7.21 -17.44
C SER A 795 -26.55 7.97 -17.11
N LYS A 796 -25.88 7.56 -16.02
CA LYS A 796 -24.54 8.09 -15.70
C LYS A 796 -23.46 7.54 -16.63
N PHE A 797 -23.66 6.34 -17.18
CA PHE A 797 -22.60 5.56 -17.83
C PHE A 797 -22.59 5.63 -19.37
N TRP A 798 -23.63 6.20 -19.99
CA TRP A 798 -23.70 6.39 -21.45
C TRP A 798 -24.68 7.50 -21.85
N ASP A 799 -24.62 7.92 -23.12
CA ASP A 799 -25.45 9.00 -23.67
C ASP A 799 -26.87 8.53 -24.05
N GLY A 800 -27.66 8.23 -23.03
CA GLY A 800 -29.07 7.90 -23.19
C GLY A 800 -29.78 7.66 -21.86
N ARG A 801 -30.96 7.03 -21.91
CA ARG A 801 -31.76 6.69 -20.73
C ARG A 801 -31.14 5.52 -19.95
N ILE A 802 -31.48 5.37 -18.67
CA ILE A 802 -31.13 4.15 -17.90
C ILE A 802 -31.89 2.95 -18.45
N GLU A 803 -31.27 1.77 -18.52
CA GLU A 803 -31.92 0.54 -18.98
C GLU A 803 -33.13 0.19 -18.12
N GLY A 804 -32.91 0.26 -16.82
CA GLY A 804 -33.86 -0.11 -15.81
C GLY A 804 -33.35 0.29 -14.44
N ILE A 805 -34.13 -0.10 -13.44
CA ILE A 805 -33.80 0.09 -12.03
C ILE A 805 -33.81 -1.25 -11.32
N TYR A 806 -32.91 -1.39 -10.35
CA TYR A 806 -32.87 -2.49 -9.41
C TYR A 806 -33.35 -1.99 -8.04
N VAL A 807 -34.36 -2.65 -7.49
CA VAL A 807 -35.10 -2.23 -6.29
C VAL A 807 -34.84 -3.25 -5.18
N LYS A 808 -34.40 -2.78 -4.02
CA LYS A 808 -34.22 -3.58 -2.80
C LYS A 808 -35.07 -3.02 -1.67
N VAL A 809 -35.68 -3.92 -0.89
CA VAL A 809 -36.31 -3.59 0.40
C VAL A 809 -35.43 -4.16 1.50
N GLU A 810 -34.96 -3.30 2.40
CA GLU A 810 -33.91 -3.60 3.38
C GLU A 810 -34.41 -3.31 4.81
N ARG A 811 -33.99 -4.14 5.78
CA ARG A 811 -34.25 -3.96 7.21
C ARG A 811 -33.23 -4.71 8.05
N ASP A 812 -32.84 -4.13 9.19
CA ASP A 812 -31.97 -4.77 10.19
C ASP A 812 -30.65 -5.33 9.62
N GLY A 813 -30.02 -4.63 8.67
CA GLY A 813 -28.76 -5.07 8.05
C GLY A 813 -28.91 -6.05 6.88
N GLN A 814 -30.13 -6.38 6.47
CA GLN A 814 -30.41 -7.42 5.47
C GLN A 814 -31.37 -6.98 4.37
N VAL A 815 -31.22 -7.55 3.17
CA VAL A 815 -32.18 -7.40 2.07
C VAL A 815 -33.31 -8.42 2.23
N LEU A 816 -34.55 -7.94 2.33
CA LEU A 816 -35.75 -8.76 2.48
C LEU A 816 -36.35 -9.16 1.13
N SER A 817 -36.32 -8.25 0.15
CA SER A 817 -36.83 -8.51 -1.20
C SER A 817 -36.06 -7.71 -2.25
N ARG A 818 -36.06 -8.24 -3.48
CA ARG A 818 -35.34 -7.67 -4.63
C ARG A 818 -36.21 -7.77 -5.85
N GLY A 819 -36.12 -6.77 -6.72
CA GLY A 819 -36.84 -6.75 -7.99
C GLY A 819 -36.20 -5.79 -8.99
N LYS A 820 -36.64 -5.85 -10.24
CA LYS A 820 -36.21 -4.95 -11.31
C LYS A 820 -37.40 -4.37 -12.06
N VAL A 821 -37.22 -3.18 -12.63
CA VAL A 821 -38.12 -2.62 -13.65
C VAL A 821 -37.25 -2.24 -14.84
N VAL A 822 -37.59 -2.73 -16.02
CA VAL A 822 -36.80 -2.56 -17.25
C VAL A 822 -37.71 -1.94 -18.30
N ARG A 823 -37.21 -0.97 -19.06
CA ARG A 823 -37.99 -0.25 -20.07
C ARG A 823 -38.48 -1.19 -21.19
N SER A 824 -39.62 -0.86 -21.79
CA SER A 824 -40.32 -1.67 -22.80
C SER A 824 -39.58 -1.86 -24.12
N ASP A 825 -38.84 -0.84 -24.54
CA ASP A 825 -38.08 -0.76 -25.79
C ASP A 825 -36.68 -1.39 -25.66
N PHE A 826 -36.39 -2.01 -24.51
CA PHE A 826 -35.17 -2.75 -24.27
C PHE A 826 -35.37 -4.22 -24.60
N ILE A 827 -34.59 -4.71 -25.58
CA ILE A 827 -34.63 -6.11 -26.00
C ILE A 827 -33.82 -6.94 -25.00
N ALA A 828 -34.48 -7.47 -23.98
CA ALA A 828 -33.91 -8.54 -23.17
C ALA A 828 -34.07 -9.87 -23.93
N GLY A 829 -33.01 -10.40 -24.56
CA GLY A 829 -33.07 -11.79 -25.04
C GLY A 829 -32.14 -12.22 -26.18
N ASN A 830 -31.19 -13.08 -25.81
CA ASN A 830 -30.90 -14.41 -26.37
C ASN A 830 -30.36 -14.66 -27.79
N GLU A 831 -30.31 -13.72 -28.75
CA GLU A 831 -29.80 -14.08 -30.11
C GLU A 831 -28.56 -13.33 -30.64
N HIS A 832 -28.09 -12.22 -30.05
CA HIS A 832 -27.25 -11.29 -30.84
C HIS A 832 -25.77 -11.05 -30.45
N TRP A 833 -25.29 -11.32 -29.22
CA TRP A 833 -23.90 -10.97 -28.86
C TRP A 833 -22.89 -12.12 -29.01
N THR A 834 -23.29 -13.39 -28.84
CA THR A 834 -22.39 -14.54 -29.03
C THR A 834 -22.09 -14.85 -30.50
N LYS A 835 -22.85 -14.28 -31.44
CA LYS A 835 -22.66 -14.42 -32.90
C LYS A 835 -22.09 -13.17 -33.59
N GLY A 836 -21.93 -12.06 -32.87
CA GLY A 836 -21.35 -10.80 -33.37
C GLY A 836 -19.88 -10.63 -32.99
N ASN A 837 -19.19 -9.66 -33.61
CA ASN A 837 -17.85 -9.27 -33.17
C ASN A 837 -17.93 -8.63 -31.78
N LEU A 838 -17.10 -9.09 -30.84
CA LEU A 838 -17.02 -8.54 -29.49
C LEU A 838 -16.66 -7.05 -29.53
N GLN A 839 -17.55 -6.20 -29.00
CA GLN A 839 -17.26 -4.79 -28.75
C GLN A 839 -16.93 -4.60 -27.26
N LEU A 840 -15.81 -3.95 -26.96
CA LEU A 840 -15.40 -3.62 -25.60
C LEU A 840 -15.99 -2.26 -25.20
N ASN A 841 -16.43 -2.13 -23.95
CA ASN A 841 -16.87 -0.83 -23.41
C ASN A 841 -15.67 0.04 -23.08
N GLU A 842 -15.85 1.36 -23.17
CA GLU A 842 -14.81 2.33 -22.85
C GLU A 842 -14.82 2.63 -21.34
N LEU A 843 -13.64 2.57 -20.72
CA LEU A 843 -13.43 3.08 -19.37
C LEU A 843 -13.22 4.60 -19.46
N VAL A 844 -13.67 5.35 -18.45
CA VAL A 844 -13.28 6.75 -18.30
C VAL A 844 -11.77 6.79 -18.21
N GLN A 845 -11.11 7.32 -19.25
CA GLN A 845 -9.69 7.62 -19.19
C GLN A 845 -9.51 8.79 -18.22
N VAL A 846 -9.27 8.48 -16.95
CA VAL A 846 -8.46 9.35 -16.11
C VAL A 846 -7.04 9.14 -16.64
N THR A 847 -6.49 10.09 -17.39
CA THR A 847 -5.07 10.09 -17.78
C THR A 847 -4.20 10.22 -16.54
N PRO A 848 -3.26 9.29 -16.30
CA PRO A 848 -2.22 9.52 -15.30
C PRO A 848 -0.84 9.37 -15.94
N ASP A 849 -0.12 10.49 -15.90
CA ASP A 849 1.33 10.69 -15.82
C ASP A 849 2.28 9.98 -16.81
N ASP A 850 3.08 10.82 -17.48
CA ASP A 850 4.33 10.48 -18.18
C ASP A 850 5.15 9.41 -17.41
N PRO A 851 5.70 8.35 -18.04
CA PRO A 851 6.52 7.33 -17.37
C PRO A 851 7.63 7.90 -16.48
N LYS A 852 8.14 9.09 -16.81
CA LYS A 852 9.07 9.83 -15.98
C LYS A 852 8.46 10.26 -14.64
N THR A 853 7.28 10.88 -14.67
CA THR A 853 6.56 11.28 -13.46
C THR A 853 6.15 10.07 -12.63
N PHE A 854 5.81 8.94 -13.27
CA PHE A 854 5.58 7.68 -12.59
C PHE A 854 6.82 7.18 -11.84
N LEU A 855 8.01 7.27 -12.44
CA LEU A 855 9.27 6.90 -11.77
C LEU A 855 9.64 7.84 -10.61
N GLU A 856 9.41 9.15 -10.79
CA GLU A 856 9.65 10.16 -9.76
C GLU A 856 8.83 9.90 -8.50
N GLN A 857 7.60 9.36 -8.61
CA GLN A 857 6.75 8.99 -7.46
C GLN A 857 7.41 7.96 -6.53
N TYR A 858 8.27 7.09 -7.07
CA TYR A 858 9.01 6.07 -6.29
C TYR A 858 10.46 6.45 -6.03
N GLY A 859 10.88 7.69 -6.35
CA GLY A 859 12.26 8.13 -6.16
C GLY A 859 13.27 7.42 -7.08
N VAL A 860 12.79 6.86 -8.19
CA VAL A 860 13.62 6.13 -9.15
C VAL A 860 13.98 7.08 -10.29
N LYS A 861 15.25 7.13 -10.67
CA LYS A 861 15.68 7.96 -11.80
C LYS A 861 15.42 7.24 -13.12
N GLU A 862 15.34 7.99 -14.21
CA GLU A 862 15.37 7.39 -15.54
C GLU A 862 16.69 6.65 -15.78
N ASN A 863 16.61 5.46 -16.36
CA ASN A 863 17.76 4.61 -16.68
C ASN A 863 18.56 4.10 -15.46
N ASP A 864 17.87 3.95 -14.32
CA ASP A 864 18.45 3.52 -13.03
C ASP A 864 18.18 2.03 -12.74
N ALA A 865 18.96 1.42 -11.86
CA ALA A 865 18.74 0.04 -11.40
C ALA A 865 18.91 -0.04 -9.88
N VAL A 866 17.81 -0.27 -9.18
CA VAL A 866 17.74 -0.24 -7.71
C VAL A 866 17.16 -1.54 -7.14
N LEU A 867 17.57 -1.87 -5.92
CA LEU A 867 16.82 -2.82 -5.09
C LEU A 867 15.67 -2.05 -4.43
N ALA A 868 14.47 -2.63 -4.46
CA ALA A 868 13.30 -2.05 -3.85
C ALA A 868 13.52 -1.88 -2.33
N ASP A 869 13.37 -0.64 -1.86
CA ASP A 869 13.54 -0.26 -0.46
C ASP A 869 12.51 0.83 -0.08
N VAL A 870 12.47 1.19 1.20
CA VAL A 870 11.72 2.35 1.68
C VAL A 870 12.58 3.60 1.51
N VAL A 871 12.27 4.39 0.50
CA VAL A 871 13.02 5.61 0.15
C VAL A 871 12.27 6.87 0.56
N GLN A 872 13.01 7.97 0.76
CA GLN A 872 12.39 9.28 0.95
C GLN A 872 12.27 10.04 -0.37
N VAL A 873 11.03 10.36 -0.75
CA VAL A 873 10.69 11.14 -1.95
C VAL A 873 9.89 12.35 -1.50
N GLU A 874 10.44 13.55 -1.70
CA GLU A 874 9.76 14.81 -1.36
C GLU A 874 9.20 14.86 0.09
N GLY A 875 9.93 14.29 1.05
CA GLY A 875 9.53 14.25 2.46
C GLY A 875 8.55 13.13 2.84
N ARG A 876 8.20 12.24 1.91
CA ARG A 876 7.39 11.03 2.14
C ARG A 876 8.29 9.80 2.17
N LYS A 877 8.03 8.87 3.09
CA LYS A 877 8.57 7.50 3.00
C LYS A 877 7.72 6.72 2.00
N ILE A 878 8.32 6.27 0.91
CA ILE A 878 7.68 5.48 -0.14
C ILE A 878 8.30 4.08 -0.11
N ASP A 879 7.46 3.06 0.03
CA ASP A 879 7.87 1.68 -0.18
C ASP A 879 7.88 1.40 -1.69
N GLN A 880 9.07 1.24 -2.27
CA GLN A 880 9.21 0.97 -3.70
C GLN A 880 8.57 -0.36 -4.12
N LEU A 881 8.19 -1.25 -3.20
CA LEU A 881 7.41 -2.44 -3.52
C LEU A 881 6.00 -2.11 -4.04
N GLU A 882 5.47 -0.93 -3.75
CA GLU A 882 4.17 -0.49 -4.25
C GLU A 882 4.13 -0.37 -5.77
N ILE A 883 5.28 -0.11 -6.42
CA ILE A 883 5.38 -0.04 -7.88
C ILE A 883 4.86 -1.32 -8.55
N TYR A 884 5.01 -2.49 -7.90
CA TYR A 884 4.53 -3.77 -8.44
C TYR A 884 3.01 -3.90 -8.41
N LYS A 885 2.34 -3.17 -7.51
CA LYS A 885 0.87 -3.07 -7.49
C LYS A 885 0.40 -2.10 -8.56
N ASP A 886 1.06 -0.95 -8.67
CA ASP A 886 0.65 0.12 -9.57
C ASP A 886 0.88 -0.19 -11.04
N ILE A 887 1.99 -0.87 -11.40
CA ILE A 887 2.21 -1.31 -12.78
C ILE A 887 1.16 -2.31 -13.24
N ARG A 888 0.50 -3.05 -12.33
CA ARG A 888 -0.61 -3.98 -12.63
C ARG A 888 -1.91 -3.27 -12.97
N ASN A 889 -1.96 -1.95 -12.88
CA ASN A 889 -3.14 -1.20 -13.27
C ASN A 889 -3.49 -1.49 -14.76
N PRO A 890 -4.76 -1.82 -15.09
CA PRO A 890 -5.19 -2.13 -16.46
C PRO A 890 -4.92 -1.04 -17.51
N LYS A 891 -4.58 0.19 -17.10
CA LYS A 891 -4.16 1.29 -17.97
C LYS A 891 -2.79 1.08 -18.62
N TYR A 892 -1.94 0.21 -18.05
CA TYR A 892 -0.60 -0.07 -18.55
C TYR A 892 -0.53 -1.41 -19.30
N GLU A 893 0.32 -1.49 -20.33
CA GLU A 893 0.63 -2.74 -21.02
C GLU A 893 1.85 -3.39 -20.37
N ILE A 894 1.70 -4.62 -19.88
CA ILE A 894 2.75 -5.35 -19.15
C ILE A 894 3.16 -6.58 -19.93
N ALA A 895 4.47 -6.76 -20.10
CA ALA A 895 5.07 -7.98 -20.62
C ALA A 895 5.81 -8.72 -19.49
N TYR A 896 5.48 -10.00 -19.30
CA TYR A 896 6.23 -10.89 -18.40
C TYR A 896 7.36 -11.56 -19.17
N VAL A 897 8.60 -11.29 -18.75
CA VAL A 897 9.80 -11.86 -19.36
C VAL A 897 10.65 -12.48 -18.28
N ALA A 898 11.07 -13.74 -18.47
CA ALA A 898 12.01 -14.40 -17.58
C ALA A 898 13.32 -13.61 -17.52
N GLY A 899 13.80 -13.29 -16.31
CA GLY A 899 14.95 -12.41 -16.06
C GLY A 899 15.99 -13.00 -15.11
N GLY A 900 16.70 -12.12 -14.39
CA GLY A 900 17.86 -12.43 -13.54
C GLY A 900 19.16 -12.37 -14.34
N ALA A 901 20.10 -11.48 -13.98
CA ALA A 901 21.24 -11.16 -14.84
C ALA A 901 22.19 -12.37 -15.08
N SER A 902 22.52 -13.08 -14.00
CA SER A 902 23.27 -14.34 -14.05
C SER A 902 22.54 -15.43 -14.85
N GLN A 903 21.22 -15.52 -14.71
CA GLN A 903 20.39 -16.47 -15.43
C GLN A 903 20.24 -16.12 -16.93
N ASN A 904 20.13 -14.83 -17.27
CA ASN A 904 20.15 -14.31 -18.63
C ASN A 904 21.48 -14.71 -19.30
N THR A 905 22.59 -14.37 -18.67
CA THR A 905 23.94 -14.73 -19.13
C THR A 905 24.08 -16.24 -19.35
N ALA A 906 23.59 -17.06 -18.42
CA ALA A 906 23.63 -18.52 -18.53
C ALA A 906 22.79 -19.04 -19.70
N ARG A 907 21.60 -18.47 -19.95
CA ARG A 907 20.78 -18.79 -21.13
C ARG A 907 21.48 -18.39 -22.43
N GLY A 908 22.14 -17.22 -22.46
CA GLY A 908 22.92 -16.77 -23.62
C GLY A 908 24.12 -17.68 -23.91
N ALA A 909 24.84 -18.11 -22.87
CA ALA A 909 25.94 -19.07 -23.03
C ALA A 909 25.44 -20.46 -23.48
N ALA A 910 24.33 -20.96 -22.92
CA ALA A 910 23.70 -22.22 -23.34
C ALA A 910 23.17 -22.17 -24.78
N TYR A 911 22.65 -21.01 -25.19
CA TYR A 911 22.21 -20.78 -26.56
C TYR A 911 23.33 -21.03 -27.57
N LEU A 912 24.56 -20.60 -27.25
CA LEU A 912 25.75 -20.85 -28.05
C LEU A 912 26.27 -22.28 -27.91
N LEU A 913 26.60 -22.69 -26.69
CA LEU A 913 27.33 -23.93 -26.41
C LEU A 913 26.51 -25.20 -26.66
N GLY A 914 25.18 -25.09 -26.74
CA GLY A 914 24.28 -26.19 -26.96
C GLY A 914 23.53 -26.60 -25.70
N LYS A 915 22.65 -27.59 -25.84
CA LYS A 915 21.83 -28.06 -24.74
C LYS A 915 22.71 -28.77 -23.69
N ASP A 916 22.36 -28.59 -22.42
CA ASP A 916 22.96 -29.31 -21.29
C ASP A 916 24.44 -28.95 -21.02
N SER A 917 24.94 -27.84 -21.59
CA SER A 917 26.33 -27.38 -21.45
C SER A 917 26.55 -26.34 -20.33
N VAL A 918 25.48 -25.73 -19.84
CA VAL A 918 25.50 -24.70 -18.79
C VAL A 918 24.52 -25.09 -17.70
N VAL A 919 24.90 -24.86 -16.44
CA VAL A 919 24.08 -25.09 -15.26
C VAL A 919 23.86 -23.76 -14.55
N PHE A 920 22.61 -23.48 -14.18
CA PHE A 920 22.23 -22.37 -13.32
C PHE A 920 21.68 -22.89 -12.00
N THR A 921 22.14 -22.29 -10.90
CA THR A 921 21.64 -22.53 -9.54
C THR A 921 21.26 -21.21 -8.89
N GLY A 922 20.13 -21.20 -8.18
CA GLY A 922 19.55 -20.02 -7.53
C GLY A 922 18.40 -20.43 -6.61
N CYS A 923 17.76 -19.47 -5.95
CA CYS A 923 16.63 -19.74 -5.05
C CYS A 923 15.36 -19.07 -5.59
N VAL A 924 14.25 -19.80 -5.57
CA VAL A 924 12.94 -19.37 -6.08
C VAL A 924 11.83 -19.74 -5.10
N GLY A 925 10.70 -19.07 -5.22
CA GLY A 925 9.48 -19.43 -4.50
C GLY A 925 8.81 -20.66 -5.11
N ASN A 926 7.70 -21.09 -4.52
CA ASN A 926 6.86 -22.15 -5.10
C ASN A 926 5.59 -21.55 -5.74
N ASP A 927 5.78 -20.82 -6.84
CA ASP A 927 4.74 -20.03 -7.52
C ASP A 927 4.83 -20.11 -9.06
N ASP A 928 3.92 -19.41 -9.75
CA ASP A 928 3.84 -19.41 -11.23
C ASP A 928 5.07 -18.78 -11.90
N LEU A 929 5.75 -17.83 -11.22
CA LEU A 929 6.95 -17.19 -11.75
C LEU A 929 8.10 -18.18 -11.87
N LYS A 930 8.26 -19.09 -10.89
CA LYS A 930 9.18 -20.23 -11.01
C LYS A 930 8.92 -21.01 -12.30
N GLY A 931 7.65 -21.36 -12.57
CA GLY A 931 7.27 -22.12 -13.76
C GLY A 931 7.65 -21.41 -15.07
N GLN A 932 7.52 -20.09 -15.12
CA GLN A 932 7.93 -19.27 -16.27
C GLN A 932 9.47 -19.25 -16.44
N LEU A 933 10.22 -19.12 -15.35
CA LEU A 933 11.68 -19.18 -15.37
C LEU A 933 12.19 -20.54 -15.87
N GLU A 934 11.64 -21.65 -15.36
CA GLU A 934 12.01 -23.01 -15.77
C GLU A 934 11.70 -23.25 -17.26
N ALA A 935 10.54 -22.80 -17.74
CA ALA A 935 10.17 -22.92 -19.14
C ALA A 935 11.14 -22.17 -20.07
N ALA A 936 11.52 -20.94 -19.70
CA ALA A 936 12.45 -20.14 -20.46
C ALA A 936 13.88 -20.73 -20.46
N ASN A 937 14.34 -21.24 -19.32
CA ASN A 937 15.65 -21.90 -19.22
C ASN A 937 15.70 -23.17 -20.08
N LYS A 938 14.64 -23.99 -20.00
CA LYS A 938 14.51 -25.21 -20.81
C LYS A 938 14.52 -24.91 -22.31
N ALA A 939 13.85 -23.82 -22.72
CA ALA A 939 13.84 -23.39 -24.13
C ALA A 939 15.24 -22.99 -24.64
N ALA A 940 16.05 -22.34 -23.80
CA ALA A 940 17.44 -22.01 -24.11
C ALA A 940 18.39 -23.23 -24.08
N GLY A 941 17.99 -24.32 -23.44
CA GLY A 941 18.82 -25.52 -23.23
C GLY A 941 19.68 -25.46 -21.97
N LEU A 942 19.33 -24.58 -21.02
CA LEU A 942 20.00 -24.38 -19.74
C LEU A 942 19.54 -25.42 -18.70
N ILE A 943 20.47 -26.10 -18.04
CA ILE A 943 20.17 -26.95 -16.88
C ILE A 943 19.88 -26.04 -15.69
N THR A 944 18.76 -26.27 -15.02
CA THR A 944 18.31 -25.46 -13.89
C THR A 944 18.19 -26.33 -12.65
N GLU A 945 18.88 -25.96 -11.58
CA GLU A 945 18.79 -26.61 -10.27
C GLU A 945 18.48 -25.53 -9.21
N TYR A 946 17.19 -25.25 -9.01
CA TYR A 946 16.76 -24.27 -8.02
C TYR A 946 16.63 -24.86 -6.62
N GLN A 947 17.02 -24.07 -5.61
CA GLN A 947 16.46 -24.21 -4.26
C GLN A 947 15.05 -23.63 -4.26
N VAL A 948 14.09 -24.39 -3.75
CA VAL A 948 12.69 -23.95 -3.67
C VAL A 948 12.38 -23.62 -2.22
N ASN A 949 12.17 -22.34 -1.92
CA ASN A 949 11.78 -21.88 -0.61
C ASN A 949 10.31 -21.46 -0.61
N GLY A 950 9.42 -22.33 -0.13
CA GLY A 950 7.98 -22.07 -0.10
C GLY A 950 7.52 -20.99 0.89
N ALA A 951 8.42 -20.43 1.71
CA ALA A 951 8.10 -19.33 2.61
C ALA A 951 8.08 -17.96 1.91
N PHE A 952 8.69 -17.84 0.74
CA PHE A 952 8.86 -16.58 0.01
C PHE A 952 8.38 -16.73 -1.44
N GLU A 953 7.91 -15.63 -2.03
CA GLU A 953 7.62 -15.56 -3.46
C GLU A 953 8.92 -15.52 -4.28
N THR A 954 8.86 -15.93 -5.55
CA THR A 954 9.96 -15.77 -6.49
C THR A 954 10.27 -14.29 -6.70
N GLY A 955 11.56 -13.95 -6.76
CA GLY A 955 12.03 -12.59 -7.04
C GLY A 955 11.48 -12.02 -8.35
N ALA A 956 11.34 -10.70 -8.41
CA ALA A 956 10.81 -10.00 -9.56
C ALA A 956 11.54 -8.67 -9.79
N CYS A 957 11.46 -8.14 -11.01
CA CYS A 957 12.01 -6.84 -11.37
C CYS A 957 10.96 -6.08 -12.19
N ALA A 958 10.55 -4.91 -11.70
CA ALA A 958 9.72 -3.98 -12.44
C ALA A 958 10.61 -3.16 -13.38
N VAL A 959 10.33 -3.22 -14.69
CA VAL A 959 11.09 -2.51 -15.72
C VAL A 959 10.19 -1.47 -16.36
N ILE A 960 10.45 -0.20 -16.08
CA ILE A 960 9.70 0.92 -16.65
C ILE A 960 10.41 1.44 -17.89
N ILE A 961 9.67 1.50 -18.99
CA ILE A 961 10.15 1.85 -20.32
C ILE A 961 9.77 3.31 -20.62
N ASN A 962 10.76 4.19 -20.79
CA ASN A 962 10.55 5.55 -21.30
C ASN A 962 11.46 5.82 -22.50
N GLY A 963 10.93 5.67 -23.72
CA GLY A 963 11.72 5.72 -24.95
C GLY A 963 12.86 4.68 -24.92
N LYS A 964 14.11 5.16 -24.89
CA LYS A 964 15.32 4.31 -24.80
C LYS A 964 15.77 4.01 -23.36
N ASN A 965 15.20 4.68 -22.36
CA ASN A 965 15.57 4.50 -20.95
C ASN A 965 14.87 3.26 -20.38
N ARG A 966 15.58 2.54 -19.50
CA ARG A 966 15.04 1.41 -18.74
C ARG A 966 15.35 1.61 -17.26
N SER A 967 14.32 1.83 -16.46
CA SER A 967 14.47 1.92 -15.01
C SER A 967 14.01 0.62 -14.35
N LEU A 968 14.91 -0.01 -13.61
CA LEU A 968 14.74 -1.31 -12.99
C LEU A 968 14.59 -1.14 -11.48
N VAL A 969 13.49 -1.66 -10.92
CA VAL A 969 13.27 -1.75 -9.48
C VAL A 969 13.14 -3.23 -9.14
N THR A 970 14.04 -3.78 -8.33
CA THR A 970 14.16 -5.25 -8.14
C THR A 970 13.82 -5.67 -6.71
N THR A 971 12.98 -6.69 -6.55
CA THR A 971 12.72 -7.34 -5.25
C THR A 971 13.26 -8.78 -5.30
N LEU A 972 14.22 -9.09 -4.43
CA LEU A 972 14.93 -10.39 -4.46
C LEU A 972 14.06 -11.53 -3.93
N ARG A 973 13.30 -11.29 -2.86
CA ARG A 973 12.40 -12.28 -2.24
C ARG A 973 13.12 -13.61 -2.03
N ALA A 974 12.59 -14.74 -2.51
CA ALA A 974 13.23 -16.04 -2.36
C ALA A 974 14.72 -16.07 -2.79
N ALA A 975 15.15 -15.26 -3.76
CA ALA A 975 16.53 -15.22 -4.22
C ALA A 975 17.54 -14.85 -3.11
N GLU A 976 17.15 -13.98 -2.16
CA GLU A 976 18.03 -13.54 -1.06
C GLU A 976 18.29 -14.66 -0.03
N HIS A 977 17.44 -15.69 -0.04
CA HIS A 977 17.48 -16.83 0.86
C HIS A 977 18.20 -18.04 0.26
N TYR A 978 19.08 -17.83 -0.72
CA TYR A 978 19.91 -18.91 -1.25
C TYR A 978 20.83 -19.47 -0.16
N GLU A 979 20.59 -20.71 0.27
CA GLU A 979 21.43 -21.35 1.27
C GLU A 979 22.74 -21.84 0.65
N ASN A 980 23.82 -21.77 1.42
CA ASN A 980 25.12 -22.20 0.96
C ASN A 980 25.15 -23.73 0.76
N THR A 981 24.94 -24.16 -0.49
CA THR A 981 25.02 -25.56 -0.97
C THR A 981 26.42 -26.16 -0.86
N PHE A 982 27.42 -25.35 -0.50
CA PHE A 982 28.82 -25.72 -0.42
C PHE A 982 29.33 -25.85 1.01
N LYS A 983 28.51 -25.76 2.06
CA LYS A 983 28.97 -26.08 3.43
C LYS A 983 29.18 -27.58 3.64
N GLU A 984 30.28 -27.95 4.30
CA GLU A 984 30.49 -29.32 4.80
C GLU A 984 29.72 -29.52 6.10
N THR A 985 28.45 -29.92 6.02
CA THR A 985 27.72 -30.41 7.19
C THR A 985 27.73 -31.94 7.20
N GLY A 986 28.38 -32.52 8.21
CA GLY A 986 28.54 -33.96 8.42
C GLY A 986 27.26 -34.72 8.78
N THR A 987 26.13 -34.43 8.13
CA THR A 987 24.86 -35.13 8.32
C THR A 987 24.38 -35.71 6.99
N LYS A 988 24.14 -37.03 6.99
CA LYS A 988 23.92 -37.92 5.84
C LYS A 988 22.60 -37.73 5.05
N GLU A 989 21.87 -36.64 5.21
CA GLU A 989 20.55 -36.49 4.59
C GLU A 989 20.44 -35.19 3.80
N ASN A 990 20.83 -35.23 2.52
CA ASN A 990 20.11 -34.60 1.41
C ASN A 990 20.70 -35.09 0.07
N LYS A 991 19.89 -35.79 -0.73
CA LYS A 991 20.30 -36.26 -2.07
C LYS A 991 20.50 -35.11 -3.07
N GLU A 992 19.90 -33.94 -2.84
CA GLU A 992 19.99 -32.76 -3.72
C GLU A 992 21.38 -32.09 -3.71
N THR A 993 22.09 -32.11 -2.57
CA THR A 993 23.46 -31.58 -2.45
C THR A 993 24.46 -32.36 -3.32
N SER A 994 24.14 -33.60 -3.71
CA SER A 994 25.03 -34.44 -4.53
C SER A 994 25.12 -34.03 -6.00
N LYS A 995 24.05 -33.43 -6.58
CA LYS A 995 24.05 -33.03 -8.00
C LYS A 995 24.81 -31.73 -8.23
N ILE A 996 24.55 -30.71 -7.42
CA ILE A 996 25.25 -29.43 -7.52
C ILE A 996 26.75 -29.62 -7.25
N ALA A 997 27.11 -30.48 -6.28
CA ALA A 997 28.51 -30.83 -6.04
C ALA A 997 29.18 -31.48 -7.27
N GLN A 998 28.47 -32.37 -7.98
CA GLN A 998 28.96 -32.95 -9.23
C GLN A 998 29.15 -31.88 -10.31
N TYR A 999 28.16 -31.01 -10.51
CA TYR A 999 28.26 -29.92 -11.48
C TYR A 999 29.42 -28.96 -11.17
N VAL A 1000 29.69 -28.66 -9.89
CA VAL A 1000 30.86 -27.86 -9.49
C VAL A 1000 32.18 -28.55 -9.83
N GLN A 1001 32.27 -29.87 -9.64
CA GLN A 1001 33.46 -30.62 -10.02
C GLN A 1001 33.68 -30.61 -11.55
N ASP A 1002 32.61 -30.76 -12.32
CA ASP A 1002 32.67 -30.85 -13.78
C ASP A 1002 32.81 -29.49 -14.46
N ALA A 1003 32.33 -28.41 -13.83
CA ALA A 1003 32.39 -27.06 -14.36
C ALA A 1003 33.84 -26.61 -14.60
N LYS A 1004 34.07 -25.93 -15.72
CA LYS A 1004 35.39 -25.37 -16.09
C LYS A 1004 35.49 -23.88 -15.82
N VAL A 1005 34.35 -23.19 -15.91
CA VAL A 1005 34.20 -21.75 -15.75
C VAL A 1005 33.01 -21.50 -14.82
N PHE A 1006 33.21 -20.66 -13.81
CA PHE A 1006 32.15 -20.13 -12.95
C PHE A 1006 31.90 -18.68 -13.32
N TYR A 1007 30.64 -18.31 -13.51
CA TYR A 1007 30.22 -16.93 -13.72
C TYR A 1007 29.37 -16.48 -12.55
N ILE A 1008 29.70 -15.32 -12.00
CA ILE A 1008 29.06 -14.73 -10.83
C ILE A 1008 28.65 -13.31 -11.20
N GLU A 1009 27.44 -12.93 -10.84
CA GLU A 1009 27.00 -11.53 -10.96
C GLU A 1009 27.29 -10.76 -9.67
N GLY A 1010 27.57 -9.47 -9.80
CA GLY A 1010 27.81 -8.57 -8.69
C GLY A 1010 26.61 -8.45 -7.75
N TYR A 1011 25.38 -8.60 -8.26
CA TYR A 1011 24.17 -8.61 -7.44
C TYR A 1011 24.17 -9.69 -6.36
N PHE A 1012 24.83 -10.83 -6.59
CA PHE A 1012 24.93 -11.90 -5.59
C PHE A 1012 25.84 -11.53 -4.42
N LEU A 1013 26.66 -10.47 -4.52
CA LEU A 1013 27.47 -9.97 -3.40
C LEU A 1013 26.64 -9.31 -2.30
N THR A 1014 25.37 -8.99 -2.56
CA THR A 1014 24.49 -8.37 -1.55
C THR A 1014 24.10 -9.34 -0.44
N HIS A 1015 24.08 -10.65 -0.71
CA HIS A 1015 23.67 -11.69 0.23
C HIS A 1015 24.49 -13.01 0.16
N GLY A 1016 25.25 -13.23 -0.92
CA GLY A 1016 25.87 -14.52 -1.26
C GLY A 1016 27.40 -14.58 -1.18
N THR A 1017 28.08 -13.55 -0.66
CA THR A 1017 29.57 -13.48 -0.61
C THR A 1017 30.20 -14.72 0.03
N GLU A 1018 29.65 -15.23 1.13
CA GLU A 1018 30.17 -16.43 1.81
C GLU A 1018 30.00 -17.70 0.98
N THR A 1019 28.92 -17.78 0.20
CA THR A 1019 28.68 -18.89 -0.75
C THR A 1019 29.72 -18.88 -1.86
N ILE A 1020 30.05 -17.70 -2.40
CA ILE A 1020 31.11 -17.54 -3.41
C ILE A 1020 32.46 -17.96 -2.83
N ARG A 1021 32.80 -17.49 -1.62
CA ARG A 1021 34.05 -17.87 -0.94
C ARG A 1021 34.16 -19.37 -0.71
N SER A 1022 33.06 -20.01 -0.29
CA SER A 1022 32.99 -21.46 -0.12
C SER A 1022 33.20 -22.21 -1.45
N LEU A 1023 32.63 -21.70 -2.55
CA LEU A 1023 32.82 -22.26 -3.89
C LEU A 1023 34.28 -22.15 -4.35
N ILE A 1024 34.90 -20.98 -4.18
CA ILE A 1024 36.31 -20.75 -4.51
C ILE A 1024 37.17 -21.71 -3.70
N GLN A 1025 37.00 -21.75 -2.38
CA GLN A 1025 37.79 -22.60 -1.49
C GLN A 1025 37.68 -24.10 -1.86
N LYS A 1026 36.48 -24.57 -2.23
CA LYS A 1026 36.28 -25.97 -2.65
C LYS A 1026 36.93 -26.33 -3.97
N THR A 1027 37.23 -25.34 -4.80
CA THR A 1027 37.75 -25.56 -6.15
C THR A 1027 39.21 -25.09 -6.31
N THR A 1028 39.79 -24.43 -5.31
CA THR A 1028 41.17 -23.92 -5.32
C THR A 1028 42.20 -24.99 -5.69
N ASP A 1029 42.05 -26.22 -5.18
CA ASP A 1029 42.99 -27.33 -5.42
C ASP A 1029 42.63 -28.19 -6.66
N SER A 1030 41.68 -27.75 -7.49
CA SER A 1030 41.27 -28.52 -8.68
C SER A 1030 42.37 -28.56 -9.73
N ALA A 1031 42.58 -29.73 -10.35
CA ALA A 1031 43.43 -29.90 -11.52
C ALA A 1031 42.58 -30.35 -12.73
N PRO A 1032 42.51 -29.56 -13.82
CA PRO A 1032 43.10 -28.22 -14.00
C PRO A 1032 42.39 -27.14 -13.16
N SER A 1033 43.08 -26.02 -12.92
CA SER A 1033 42.52 -24.88 -12.18
C SER A 1033 41.30 -24.30 -12.89
N LYS A 1034 40.24 -24.02 -12.12
CA LYS A 1034 38.96 -23.49 -12.61
C LYS A 1034 39.07 -21.99 -12.92
N VAL A 1035 38.25 -21.49 -13.84
CA VAL A 1035 38.18 -20.06 -14.19
C VAL A 1035 37.03 -19.39 -13.47
N PHE A 1036 37.26 -18.24 -12.84
CA PHE A 1036 36.24 -17.41 -12.21
C PHE A 1036 36.01 -16.10 -12.96
N ALA A 1037 34.78 -15.88 -13.40
CA ALA A 1037 34.33 -14.65 -14.04
C ALA A 1037 33.31 -13.92 -13.14
N LEU A 1038 33.51 -12.62 -12.97
CA LEU A 1038 32.63 -11.74 -12.20
C LEU A 1038 32.13 -10.61 -13.08
N ASN A 1039 30.84 -10.31 -13.00
CA ASN A 1039 30.27 -9.08 -13.53
C ASN A 1039 30.10 -8.05 -12.40
N LEU A 1040 30.45 -6.77 -12.61
CA LEU A 1040 30.18 -5.73 -11.59
C LEU A 1040 28.69 -5.40 -11.48
N SER A 1041 27.91 -5.68 -12.52
CA SER A 1041 26.44 -5.68 -12.60
C SER A 1041 25.72 -4.34 -12.44
N ALA A 1042 26.15 -3.47 -11.52
CA ALA A 1042 25.59 -2.13 -11.36
C ALA A 1042 26.53 -1.20 -10.59
N PRO A 1043 26.46 0.14 -10.80
CA PRO A 1043 27.30 1.11 -10.08
C PRO A 1043 27.19 1.01 -8.54
N PHE A 1044 26.01 0.65 -8.02
CA PHE A 1044 25.83 0.54 -6.57
C PHE A 1044 26.63 -0.60 -5.93
N ILE A 1045 27.06 -1.61 -6.71
CA ILE A 1045 27.85 -2.74 -6.19
C ILE A 1045 29.25 -2.29 -5.76
N PRO A 1046 30.09 -1.67 -6.62
CA PRO A 1046 31.34 -1.07 -6.15
C PRO A 1046 31.14 0.04 -5.11
N LYS A 1047 30.01 0.75 -5.12
CA LYS A 1047 29.77 1.85 -4.18
C LYS A 1047 29.47 1.38 -2.75
N PHE A 1048 28.54 0.44 -2.58
CA PHE A 1048 28.02 0.05 -1.27
C PHE A 1048 28.51 -1.34 -0.82
N PHE A 1049 28.94 -2.18 -1.75
CA PHE A 1049 29.37 -3.56 -1.49
C PHE A 1049 30.85 -3.78 -1.86
N ASN A 1050 31.67 -2.71 -1.92
CA ASN A 1050 33.11 -2.81 -2.22
C ASN A 1050 33.83 -3.77 -1.26
N SER A 1051 33.49 -3.73 0.03
CA SER A 1051 34.07 -4.63 1.04
C SER A 1051 33.80 -6.11 0.75
N ASN A 1052 32.66 -6.44 0.12
CA ASN A 1052 32.32 -7.79 -0.31
C ASN A 1052 33.06 -8.16 -1.60
N LEU A 1053 33.16 -7.21 -2.54
CA LEU A 1053 33.94 -7.37 -3.76
C LEU A 1053 35.42 -7.65 -3.47
N GLN A 1054 36.03 -6.89 -2.55
CA GLN A 1054 37.43 -7.02 -2.17
C GLN A 1054 37.76 -8.39 -1.54
N GLN A 1055 36.78 -9.07 -0.93
CA GLN A 1055 37.00 -10.40 -0.37
C GLN A 1055 37.20 -11.50 -1.42
N ILE A 1056 36.81 -11.27 -2.68
CA ILE A 1056 36.83 -12.29 -3.73
C ILE A 1056 37.63 -11.88 -4.96
N ILE A 1057 37.90 -10.57 -5.18
CA ILE A 1057 38.47 -10.06 -6.43
C ILE A 1057 39.85 -10.67 -6.78
N GLU A 1058 40.64 -11.03 -5.76
CA GLU A 1058 41.95 -11.70 -5.94
C GLU A 1058 41.85 -13.10 -6.58
N ASP A 1059 40.69 -13.74 -6.46
CA ASP A 1059 40.40 -15.06 -7.02
C ASP A 1059 39.72 -14.97 -8.41
N ILE A 1060 39.37 -13.77 -8.87
CA ILE A 1060 38.68 -13.56 -10.16
C ILE A 1060 39.67 -13.43 -11.31
N ASP A 1061 39.46 -14.26 -12.35
CA ASP A 1061 40.22 -14.26 -13.60
C ASP A 1061 39.65 -13.30 -14.65
N ILE A 1062 38.33 -13.16 -14.72
CA ILE A 1062 37.65 -12.32 -15.73
C ILE A 1062 36.73 -11.34 -15.01
N VAL A 1063 36.89 -10.04 -15.25
CA VAL A 1063 35.96 -9.00 -14.79
C VAL A 1063 35.24 -8.42 -15.99
N ILE A 1064 33.91 -8.44 -15.98
CA ILE A 1064 33.05 -7.82 -16.99
C ILE A 1064 32.31 -6.66 -16.36
N CYS A 1065 32.26 -5.51 -17.03
CA CYS A 1065 31.44 -4.37 -16.60
C CYS A 1065 31.09 -3.45 -17.78
N ASN A 1066 30.26 -2.44 -17.52
CA ASN A 1066 30.09 -1.29 -18.41
C ASN A 1066 30.88 -0.06 -17.92
N GLU A 1067 30.85 1.01 -18.71
CA GLU A 1067 31.56 2.26 -18.45
C GLU A 1067 31.18 2.92 -17.12
N SER A 1068 29.90 2.84 -16.74
CA SER A 1068 29.38 3.49 -15.52
C SER A 1068 29.78 2.72 -14.27
N GLU A 1069 29.75 1.39 -14.34
CA GLU A 1069 30.26 0.49 -13.29
C GLU A 1069 31.77 0.63 -13.09
N ALA A 1070 32.52 0.76 -14.20
CA ALA A 1070 33.95 0.99 -14.15
C ALA A 1070 34.29 2.34 -13.49
N GLU A 1071 33.61 3.42 -13.87
CA GLU A 1071 33.77 4.74 -13.25
C GLU A 1071 33.48 4.68 -11.74
N GLU A 1072 32.38 4.03 -11.33
CA GLU A 1072 32.04 3.94 -9.91
C GLU A 1072 33.00 3.05 -9.12
N TRP A 1073 33.53 1.98 -9.72
CA TRP A 1073 34.63 1.22 -9.13
C TRP A 1073 35.87 2.09 -8.91
N ALA A 1074 36.24 2.92 -9.89
CA ALA A 1074 37.38 3.82 -9.78
C ALA A 1074 37.17 4.88 -8.68
N ASN A 1075 35.94 5.37 -8.51
CA ASN A 1075 35.58 6.30 -7.44
C ASN A 1075 35.64 5.63 -6.07
N ALA A 1076 35.07 4.43 -5.92
CA ALA A 1076 35.03 3.70 -4.66
C ALA A 1076 36.43 3.28 -4.16
N ASN A 1077 37.37 3.00 -5.07
CA ASN A 1077 38.71 2.52 -4.75
C ASN A 1077 39.79 3.62 -4.85
N ALA A 1078 39.38 4.88 -5.05
CA ALA A 1078 40.26 6.03 -5.25
C ALA A 1078 41.21 6.31 -4.07
N THR A 1079 40.81 5.96 -2.84
CA THR A 1079 41.60 6.16 -1.62
C THR A 1079 42.45 4.95 -1.24
N GLU A 1080 42.03 3.75 -1.67
CA GLU A 1080 42.70 2.49 -1.33
C GLU A 1080 43.87 2.20 -2.28
N HIS A 1081 43.78 2.67 -3.53
CA HIS A 1081 44.80 2.50 -4.55
C HIS A 1081 45.18 3.82 -5.27
N PRO A 1082 45.62 4.87 -4.55
CA PRO A 1082 45.91 6.18 -5.13
C PRO A 1082 47.02 6.13 -6.21
N GLU A 1083 47.92 5.15 -6.13
CA GLU A 1083 48.97 4.89 -7.12
C GLU A 1083 48.49 4.23 -8.41
N LEU A 1084 47.32 3.56 -8.41
CA LEU A 1084 46.79 2.87 -9.58
C LEU A 1084 45.93 3.79 -10.47
N LEU A 1085 45.35 4.87 -9.93
CA LEU A 1085 44.41 5.72 -10.67
C LEU A 1085 44.36 7.20 -10.18
N PRO A 1086 45.12 8.09 -10.82
CA PRO A 1086 45.03 9.53 -10.59
C PRO A 1086 43.62 10.08 -10.88
N GLU A 1087 43.21 11.15 -10.19
CA GLU A 1087 41.89 11.76 -10.36
C GLU A 1087 41.55 12.13 -11.81
N SER A 1088 42.54 12.58 -12.59
CA SER A 1088 42.38 12.90 -14.01
C SER A 1088 42.08 11.71 -14.92
N GLU A 1089 42.34 10.47 -14.46
CA GLU A 1089 42.17 9.25 -15.26
C GLU A 1089 40.94 8.43 -14.87
N ARG A 1090 40.18 8.82 -13.83
CA ARG A 1090 39.01 8.06 -13.33
C ARG A 1090 37.87 7.89 -14.34
N LYS A 1091 37.78 8.80 -15.31
CA LYS A 1091 36.81 8.73 -16.42
C LYS A 1091 37.37 8.05 -17.69
N ASN A 1092 38.64 7.67 -17.69
CA ASN A 1092 39.25 6.98 -18.81
C ASN A 1092 39.05 5.47 -18.66
N VAL A 1093 38.09 4.92 -19.39
CA VAL A 1093 37.70 3.50 -19.34
C VAL A 1093 38.90 2.55 -19.47
N ARG A 1094 39.86 2.84 -20.34
CA ARG A 1094 41.06 2.01 -20.51
C ARG A 1094 42.00 2.10 -19.31
N ALA A 1095 42.19 3.29 -18.73
CA ALA A 1095 42.98 3.46 -17.52
C ALA A 1095 42.36 2.69 -16.34
N VAL A 1096 41.03 2.79 -16.19
CA VAL A 1096 40.27 2.03 -15.18
C VAL A 1096 40.39 0.53 -15.38
N ALA A 1097 40.20 0.03 -16.60
CA ALA A 1097 40.37 -1.38 -16.92
C ALA A 1097 41.78 -1.90 -16.59
N ARG A 1098 42.82 -1.09 -16.85
CA ARG A 1098 44.20 -1.42 -16.48
C ARG A 1098 44.40 -1.49 -14.97
N ALA A 1099 43.79 -0.60 -14.19
CA ALA A 1099 43.91 -0.64 -12.74
C ALA A 1099 43.22 -1.88 -12.15
N ILE A 1100 42.00 -2.19 -12.57
CA ILE A 1100 41.28 -3.42 -12.15
C ILE A 1100 42.12 -4.65 -12.50
N ALA A 1101 42.69 -4.70 -13.70
CA ALA A 1101 43.48 -5.85 -14.15
C ALA A 1101 44.77 -6.03 -13.32
N LYS A 1102 45.34 -4.93 -12.79
CA LYS A 1102 46.56 -4.89 -11.97
C LYS A 1102 46.36 -5.21 -10.50
N LEU A 1103 45.13 -5.26 -9.98
CA LEU A 1103 44.88 -5.66 -8.58
C LEU A 1103 45.58 -7.00 -8.28
N ASP A 1104 45.89 -7.24 -7.01
CA ASP A 1104 46.52 -8.49 -6.60
C ASP A 1104 45.68 -9.71 -7.03
N LYS A 1105 46.38 -10.80 -7.36
CA LYS A 1105 45.78 -12.04 -7.86
C LYS A 1105 46.47 -13.24 -7.23
N LYS A 1106 45.69 -14.14 -6.64
CA LYS A 1106 46.21 -15.35 -5.98
C LYS A 1106 46.73 -16.37 -6.99
N ASN A 1107 45.91 -16.70 -7.99
CA ASN A 1107 46.33 -17.59 -9.07
C ASN A 1107 47.16 -16.84 -10.11
N LYS A 1108 48.48 -16.82 -9.94
CA LYS A 1108 49.42 -16.12 -10.83
C LYS A 1108 49.62 -16.81 -12.17
N ASP A 1109 49.25 -18.08 -12.30
CA ASP A 1109 49.43 -18.85 -13.54
C ASP A 1109 48.48 -18.41 -14.65
N ARG A 1110 47.44 -17.63 -14.32
CA ARG A 1110 46.46 -17.08 -15.26
C ARG A 1110 46.44 -15.55 -15.23
N PRO A 1111 46.40 -14.89 -16.39
CA PRO A 1111 46.24 -13.45 -16.44
C PRO A 1111 44.83 -13.02 -16.01
N ARG A 1112 44.68 -11.83 -15.42
CA ARG A 1112 43.36 -11.22 -15.24
C ARG A 1112 42.95 -10.52 -16.53
N ILE A 1113 41.73 -10.78 -17.00
CA ILE A 1113 41.12 -10.14 -18.17
C ILE A 1113 40.00 -9.21 -17.68
N VAL A 1114 40.04 -7.95 -18.07
CA VAL A 1114 38.99 -6.96 -17.78
C VAL A 1114 38.35 -6.53 -19.09
N VAL A 1115 37.03 -6.65 -19.17
CA VAL A 1115 36.21 -6.35 -20.34
C VAL A 1115 35.21 -5.26 -19.98
N VAL A 1116 35.35 -4.08 -20.59
CA VAL A 1116 34.47 -2.93 -20.35
C VAL A 1116 33.67 -2.61 -21.61
N THR A 1117 32.38 -2.85 -21.55
CA THR A 1117 31.41 -2.49 -22.60
C THR A 1117 31.06 -0.99 -22.52
N GLN A 1118 30.66 -0.39 -23.64
CA GLN A 1118 30.41 1.06 -23.76
C GLN A 1118 29.19 1.39 -24.64
N GLY A 1119 28.13 0.60 -24.51
CA GLY A 1119 26.94 0.71 -25.37
C GLY A 1119 27.28 0.51 -26.86
N ALA A 1120 27.16 1.57 -27.66
CA ALA A 1120 27.47 1.56 -29.10
C ALA A 1120 28.96 1.79 -29.42
N GLU A 1121 29.74 2.26 -28.44
CA GLU A 1121 31.17 2.49 -28.59
C GLU A 1121 31.96 1.17 -28.48
N SER A 1122 33.24 1.23 -28.84
CA SER A 1122 34.08 0.02 -28.86
C SER A 1122 34.23 -0.59 -27.46
N THR A 1123 34.24 -1.92 -27.37
CA THR A 1123 34.49 -2.61 -26.10
C THR A 1123 35.99 -2.64 -25.82
N VAL A 1124 36.37 -2.18 -24.62
CA VAL A 1124 37.77 -2.09 -24.17
C VAL A 1124 38.12 -3.37 -23.42
N VAL A 1125 39.26 -3.98 -23.79
CA VAL A 1125 39.75 -5.18 -23.12
C VAL A 1125 41.22 -5.03 -22.73
N VAL A 1126 41.51 -5.38 -21.48
CA VAL A 1126 42.85 -5.37 -20.91
C VAL A 1126 43.15 -6.72 -20.31
N SER A 1127 44.34 -7.26 -20.57
CA SER A 1127 44.84 -8.48 -19.92
C SER A 1127 46.14 -8.20 -19.19
N VAL A 1128 46.26 -8.66 -17.95
CA VAL A 1128 47.47 -8.49 -17.13
C VAL A 1128 48.01 -9.84 -16.69
N ASP A 1129 49.26 -10.10 -17.04
CA ASP A 1129 50.01 -11.30 -16.65
C ASP A 1129 50.72 -11.06 -15.31
N HIS A 1130 50.34 -11.83 -14.28
CA HIS A 1130 50.81 -11.68 -12.90
C HIS A 1130 52.03 -12.56 -12.55
N ARG A 1131 52.62 -13.24 -13.54
CA ARG A 1131 53.80 -14.12 -13.33
C ARG A 1131 55.11 -13.37 -13.08
N SER A 1132 55.20 -12.12 -13.54
CA SER A 1132 56.37 -11.26 -13.37
C SER A 1132 56.29 -10.41 -12.10
N VAL A 1133 57.46 -9.96 -11.60
CA VAL A 1133 57.55 -9.07 -10.42
C VAL A 1133 56.81 -7.75 -10.63
N GLU A 1134 56.85 -7.23 -11.87
CA GLU A 1134 55.96 -6.16 -12.33
C GLU A 1134 54.94 -6.74 -13.32
N PRO A 1135 53.63 -6.66 -13.06
CA PRO A 1135 52.62 -7.27 -13.94
C PRO A 1135 52.67 -6.72 -15.37
N VAL A 1136 52.73 -7.60 -16.37
CA VAL A 1136 52.80 -7.18 -17.78
C VAL A 1136 51.39 -6.93 -18.31
N VAL A 1137 51.10 -5.66 -18.63
CA VAL A 1137 49.84 -5.22 -19.21
C VAL A 1137 49.86 -5.44 -20.73
N THR A 1138 48.87 -6.14 -21.25
CA THR A 1138 48.61 -6.29 -22.68
C THR A 1138 47.29 -5.61 -23.02
N ASP A 1139 47.35 -4.55 -23.82
CA ASP A 1139 46.15 -3.96 -24.41
C ASP A 1139 45.65 -4.88 -25.53
N VAL A 1140 44.43 -5.40 -25.38
CA VAL A 1140 43.74 -6.08 -26.47
C VAL A 1140 43.13 -4.99 -27.37
N PRO A 1141 43.17 -5.15 -28.71
CA PRO A 1141 42.58 -4.18 -29.63
C PRO A 1141 41.12 -3.92 -29.30
N ASP A 1142 40.72 -2.64 -29.33
CA ASP A 1142 39.31 -2.27 -29.14
C ASP A 1142 38.46 -2.90 -30.24
N VAL A 1143 37.39 -3.57 -29.82
CA VAL A 1143 36.49 -4.24 -30.75
C VAL A 1143 35.29 -3.33 -30.99
N ARG A 1144 35.14 -2.89 -32.24
CA ARG A 1144 34.02 -2.04 -32.66
C ARG A 1144 32.72 -2.83 -32.63
N VAL A 1145 31.68 -2.26 -32.02
CA VAL A 1145 30.32 -2.83 -32.06
C VAL A 1145 29.81 -2.80 -33.51
N PRO A 1146 29.40 -3.94 -34.09
CA PRO A 1146 28.86 -3.98 -35.45
C PRO A 1146 27.60 -3.12 -35.60
N ALA A 1147 27.39 -2.56 -36.79
CA ALA A 1147 26.15 -1.86 -37.10
C ALA A 1147 24.96 -2.86 -37.10
N LEU A 1148 23.87 -2.49 -36.43
CA LEU A 1148 22.68 -3.32 -36.33
C LEU A 1148 21.97 -3.41 -37.69
N LYS A 1149 21.48 -4.61 -38.05
CA LYS A 1149 20.72 -4.83 -39.30
C LYS A 1149 19.22 -4.53 -39.15
N GLY A 1150 18.72 -4.35 -37.93
CA GLY A 1150 17.32 -4.04 -37.60
C GLY A 1150 17.21 -2.91 -36.58
N ASP A 1151 15.99 -2.67 -36.07
CA ASP A 1151 15.72 -1.63 -35.06
C ASP A 1151 15.98 -2.13 -33.63
N ILE A 1152 16.41 -1.22 -32.75
CA ILE A 1152 16.53 -1.51 -31.31
C ILE A 1152 15.13 -1.48 -30.70
N VAL A 1153 14.69 -2.61 -30.17
CA VAL A 1153 13.39 -2.78 -29.50
C VAL A 1153 13.56 -2.56 -27.99
N ASP A 1154 14.56 -3.21 -27.37
CA ASP A 1154 14.80 -3.14 -25.94
C ASP A 1154 16.29 -3.31 -25.61
N THR A 1155 16.89 -2.36 -24.90
CA THR A 1155 18.29 -2.48 -24.46
C THR A 1155 18.45 -3.29 -23.17
N ASN A 1156 17.35 -3.65 -22.51
CA ASN A 1156 17.37 -4.39 -21.25
C ASN A 1156 18.06 -5.75 -21.41
N GLY A 1157 19.07 -6.00 -20.57
CA GLY A 1157 19.85 -7.25 -20.62
C GLY A 1157 20.88 -7.34 -21.75
N ALA A 1158 21.18 -6.24 -22.47
CA ALA A 1158 22.24 -6.24 -23.49
C ALA A 1158 23.61 -6.66 -22.92
N GLY A 1159 23.93 -6.22 -21.69
CA GLY A 1159 25.15 -6.61 -20.98
C GLY A 1159 25.17 -8.11 -20.64
N ASP A 1160 24.04 -8.67 -20.23
CA ASP A 1160 23.92 -10.12 -19.94
C ASP A 1160 24.08 -10.96 -21.21
N ALA A 1161 23.47 -10.52 -22.31
CA ALA A 1161 23.62 -11.13 -23.61
C ALA A 1161 25.08 -11.05 -24.11
N PHE A 1162 25.76 -9.91 -23.90
CA PHE A 1162 27.17 -9.78 -24.19
C PHE A 1162 28.02 -10.74 -23.34
N ALA A 1163 27.81 -10.80 -22.03
CA ALA A 1163 28.53 -11.70 -21.13
C ALA A 1163 28.30 -13.18 -21.52
N GLY A 1164 27.06 -13.54 -21.88
CA GLY A 1164 26.71 -14.89 -22.33
C GLY A 1164 27.42 -15.26 -23.64
N GLY A 1165 27.48 -14.32 -24.59
CA GLY A 1165 28.19 -14.49 -25.84
C GLY A 1165 29.70 -14.59 -25.65
N PHE A 1166 30.27 -13.73 -24.80
CA PHE A 1166 31.69 -13.72 -24.47
C PHE A 1166 32.13 -15.03 -23.80
N LEU A 1167 31.42 -15.47 -22.77
CA LEU A 1167 31.74 -16.72 -22.06
C LEU A 1167 31.47 -17.95 -22.93
N GLY A 1168 30.40 -17.94 -23.74
CA GLY A 1168 30.15 -18.98 -24.73
C GLY A 1168 31.30 -19.11 -25.73
N GLY A 1169 31.80 -17.99 -26.25
CA GLY A 1169 32.98 -17.95 -27.11
C GLY A 1169 34.26 -18.40 -26.39
N TYR A 1170 34.44 -18.01 -25.13
CA TYR A 1170 35.60 -18.36 -24.31
C TYR A 1170 35.70 -19.87 -24.06
N ILE A 1171 34.55 -20.51 -23.81
CA ILE A 1171 34.45 -21.97 -23.61
C ILE A 1171 34.56 -22.71 -24.95
N HIS A 1172 33.84 -22.26 -25.98
CA HIS A 1172 33.85 -22.92 -27.30
C HIS A 1172 35.24 -22.95 -27.93
N ASN A 1173 35.96 -21.83 -27.89
CA ASN A 1173 37.31 -21.71 -28.43
C ASN A 1173 38.40 -22.27 -27.50
N LYS A 1174 38.02 -22.89 -26.38
CA LYS A 1174 38.93 -23.46 -25.36
C LYS A 1174 39.97 -22.47 -24.84
N VAL A 1175 39.60 -21.19 -24.74
CA VAL A 1175 40.51 -20.13 -24.27
C VAL A 1175 40.92 -20.38 -22.81
N TYR A 1176 40.05 -21.02 -22.02
CA TYR A 1176 40.31 -21.41 -20.63
C TYR A 1176 41.43 -22.46 -20.48
N ASP A 1177 41.75 -23.23 -21.54
CA ASP A 1177 42.81 -24.26 -21.53
C ASP A 1177 44.22 -23.66 -21.78
N ALA A 1178 44.31 -22.39 -22.18
CA ALA A 1178 45.59 -21.73 -22.47
C ALA A 1178 46.23 -21.11 -21.21
N ASP A 1179 47.50 -21.40 -20.96
CA ASP A 1179 48.32 -20.76 -19.90
C ASP A 1179 48.51 -19.23 -20.13
N LYS A 1180 48.28 -18.78 -21.37
CA LYS A 1180 48.24 -17.37 -21.74
C LYS A 1180 47.31 -17.21 -22.96
N PRO A 1181 46.05 -16.79 -22.76
CA PRO A 1181 45.17 -16.43 -23.85
C PRO A 1181 45.80 -15.37 -24.76
N ASP A 1182 45.86 -15.63 -26.07
CA ASP A 1182 46.32 -14.63 -27.03
C ASP A 1182 45.21 -13.59 -27.31
N ALA A 1183 45.63 -12.39 -27.72
CA ALA A 1183 44.71 -11.28 -27.95
C ALA A 1183 43.67 -11.58 -29.06
N ALA A 1184 44.03 -12.35 -30.09
CA ALA A 1184 43.10 -12.68 -31.17
C ALA A 1184 41.99 -13.62 -30.71
N SER A 1185 42.31 -14.57 -29.83
CA SER A 1185 41.33 -15.46 -29.19
C SER A 1185 40.36 -14.68 -28.29
N ILE A 1186 40.83 -13.69 -27.54
CA ILE A 1186 39.97 -12.83 -26.71
C ILE A 1186 39.06 -11.95 -27.58
N VAL A 1187 39.57 -11.38 -28.67
CA VAL A 1187 38.77 -10.57 -29.63
C VAL A 1187 37.60 -11.38 -30.18
N LYS A 1188 37.80 -12.65 -30.53
CA LYS A 1188 36.71 -13.54 -30.99
C LYS A 1188 35.60 -13.71 -29.93
N CYS A 1189 35.96 -13.77 -28.65
CA CYS A 1189 34.98 -13.82 -27.57
C CYS A 1189 34.16 -12.53 -27.50
N VAL A 1190 34.82 -11.36 -27.66
CA VAL A 1190 34.12 -10.06 -27.67
C VAL A 1190 33.17 -9.95 -28.87
N GLN A 1191 33.59 -10.40 -30.06
CA GLN A 1191 32.73 -10.45 -31.24
C GLN A 1191 31.49 -11.34 -31.04
N ALA A 1192 31.66 -12.50 -30.38
CA ALA A 1192 30.55 -13.36 -29.99
C ALA A 1192 29.56 -12.65 -29.06
N GLY A 1193 30.09 -11.91 -28.07
CA GLY A 1193 29.31 -11.06 -27.17
C GLY A 1193 28.51 -9.99 -27.91
N HIS A 1194 29.15 -9.24 -28.81
CA HIS A 1194 28.48 -8.20 -29.61
C HIS A 1194 27.36 -8.77 -30.47
N LYS A 1195 27.59 -9.91 -31.13
CA LYS A 1195 26.58 -10.55 -31.98
C LYS A 1195 25.36 -11.00 -31.17
N LEU A 1196 25.59 -11.59 -30.00
CA LEU A 1196 24.48 -12.05 -29.14
C LEU A 1196 23.72 -10.87 -28.53
N ALA A 1197 24.42 -9.83 -28.07
CA ALA A 1197 23.79 -8.60 -27.59
C ALA A 1197 22.98 -7.90 -28.69
N GLY A 1198 23.54 -7.76 -29.90
CA GLY A 1198 22.84 -7.21 -31.05
C GLY A 1198 21.58 -7.99 -31.44
N SER A 1199 21.56 -9.30 -31.21
CA SER A 1199 20.37 -10.12 -31.43
C SER A 1199 19.33 -9.93 -30.31
N SER A 1200 19.78 -9.85 -29.06
CA SER A 1200 18.91 -9.66 -27.89
C SER A 1200 18.18 -8.32 -27.93
N ILE A 1201 18.86 -7.24 -28.32
CA ILE A 1201 18.27 -5.89 -28.27
C ILE A 1201 17.19 -5.63 -29.33
N GLN A 1202 17.01 -6.56 -30.27
CA GLN A 1202 15.95 -6.56 -31.27
C GLN A 1202 14.68 -7.28 -30.77
N LEU A 1203 14.69 -7.77 -29.52
CA LEU A 1203 13.57 -8.45 -28.87
C LEU A 1203 13.15 -7.69 -27.61
N VAL A 1204 11.97 -7.99 -27.06
CA VAL A 1204 11.49 -7.38 -25.81
C VAL A 1204 12.10 -8.12 -24.62
N GLY A 1205 12.88 -7.40 -23.81
CA GLY A 1205 13.62 -7.94 -22.66
C GLY A 1205 14.82 -8.81 -23.02
N PRO A 1206 15.45 -9.46 -22.02
CA PRO A 1206 16.64 -10.30 -22.18
C PRO A 1206 16.29 -11.67 -22.82
N GLN A 1207 15.90 -11.63 -24.10
CA GLN A 1207 15.51 -12.81 -24.87
C GLN A 1207 16.51 -13.12 -25.97
N TYR A 1208 16.49 -14.37 -26.42
CA TYR A 1208 17.35 -14.86 -27.51
C TYR A 1208 16.49 -15.45 -28.63
N PRO A 1209 16.85 -15.26 -29.91
CA PRO A 1209 16.05 -15.72 -31.04
C PRO A 1209 16.11 -17.25 -31.17
N LEU A 1210 15.19 -17.96 -30.52
CA LEU A 1210 15.17 -19.43 -30.46
C LEU A 1210 15.04 -20.10 -31.84
N ASN A 1211 14.47 -19.40 -32.82
CA ASN A 1211 14.28 -19.90 -34.19
C ASN A 1211 15.55 -19.78 -35.07
N GLU A 1212 16.56 -19.06 -34.61
CA GLU A 1212 17.83 -18.81 -35.33
C GLU A 1212 19.02 -19.48 -34.65
N LYS A 1213 18.75 -20.56 -33.89
CA LYS A 1213 19.80 -21.26 -33.16
C LYS A 1213 20.92 -21.69 -34.12
N PRO A 1214 22.19 -21.37 -33.83
CA PRO A 1214 23.29 -21.72 -34.71
C PRO A 1214 23.38 -23.24 -34.88
N SER A 1215 23.25 -23.71 -36.13
CA SER A 1215 23.43 -25.12 -36.49
C SER A 1215 24.92 -25.51 -36.51
N ASP A 1216 25.78 -24.54 -36.80
CA ASP A 1216 27.24 -24.61 -36.66
C ASP A 1216 27.73 -23.36 -35.91
N LEU A 1217 28.17 -23.56 -34.67
CA LEU A 1217 28.66 -22.48 -33.82
C LEU A 1217 29.93 -21.82 -34.37
N ALA A 1218 30.80 -22.57 -35.07
CA ALA A 1218 32.02 -22.02 -35.65
C ALA A 1218 31.72 -21.09 -36.83
N GLN A 1219 30.76 -21.46 -37.68
CA GLN A 1219 30.28 -20.60 -38.77
C GLN A 1219 29.54 -19.37 -38.22
N TRP A 1220 28.69 -19.56 -37.20
CA TRP A 1220 27.97 -18.45 -36.58
C TRP A 1220 28.92 -17.43 -35.93
N LEU A 1221 30.05 -17.88 -35.37
CA LEU A 1221 31.10 -17.00 -34.87
C LEU A 1221 31.96 -16.38 -35.99
N ALA A 1222 32.15 -17.06 -37.12
CA ALA A 1222 32.90 -16.54 -38.26
C ALA A 1222 32.14 -15.46 -39.06
N ASP A 1223 30.81 -15.48 -39.00
CA ASP A 1223 29.92 -14.46 -39.59
C ASP A 1223 29.82 -13.17 -38.73
N ALA A 1224 30.52 -13.10 -37.58
CA ALA A 1224 30.57 -11.97 -36.65
C ALA A 1224 31.83 -11.11 -36.88
#